data_AF-A0A855MK35-F1
#
_entry.id   AF-A0A855MK35-F1
#
_cell.length_a   1.000
_cell.length_b   1.000
_cell.length_c   1.000
_cell.angle_alpha   90.00
_cell.angle_beta   90.00
_cell.angle_gamma   90.00
#
_symmetry.space_group_name_H-M   'P 1'
#
loop_
_entity.id
_entity.type
_entity.pdbx_description
1 polymer ?
#
loop_
_entity_poly.entity_id
_entity_poly.type
_entity_poly.pdbx_seq_one_letter_code
_entity_poly.pdbx_strand_id
1 'polypeptide(L)'
;MFEISEKKKLAQDVYSVWVEAPKIAAHAQPGQFVIVIAEEDGERIPLTIVDKTEDNIRLIFQVVGKSTRKMATFENGDSFAHVVGPLGSPSEIDYYGTVLLIGGGIGVAPILPILKALKEKGNRVISIMGARTADLLILEDEFSQFSDKLIITTDDGSKGMKGLVTDGMKKVVSDGEEIDKAWAIGPVIMMKFATKTAQELGFPIIVSLNPIMVDGTGMCGGCRVTVGDNVKFACVDGPEFEGELVEWDELLKRLGQYKVEEKSSLEEKKKKRPKKILRNKVPVKKQPPEERKHNFREVAYGYCLEEAMMEADRCLQCPDSAYNCIEGCPVGIDIRGFIRELRDGNLTKSAEILKSYNNLPAICGRVCPQENQCEGVCTLGKSGAFEPVAIGRLERFVADWERVQRSNQKNNIQLTENNIKGKVAVVGAGPAGLTVAADLAKIGYYVKIFEALHKPGGVLTYGIPEFRLPKEIVFEEVEYVKSLGVEIETDVVVGKTITIDEMKEEFDAIFIGTGAGTPKFLNIPGENLNGVYSSSEFLTRVNLMKAYEFPLVDTPVKIGKHVVVVGGGNVAMDASRSALRLGAEAVTVVYRRTEQEMPARKEEYENAVEEGINFMWLTNPIECKGNEKGELTSVVCQKMKLGEPDSSGRRRPIPIENSYFEIPADLFIVAIGQESNKVLLNAFPELKLNKWGYIEADPVTGATSVEGVWAGGDIVTGAATVIEAMGAGKRSAKAIDEYISSKVGKF
;
A
#
# COMPACT_ATOMS: atom_id res chain seq x y z
N MET A 1 9.38 19.27 -8.52
CA MET A 1 9.28 19.33 -7.05
C MET A 1 9.86 20.67 -6.64
N PHE A 2 9.35 21.29 -5.59
CA PHE A 2 9.78 22.62 -5.13
C PHE A 2 10.81 22.45 -4.01
N GLU A 3 12.05 22.17 -4.40
CA GLU A 3 13.14 21.84 -3.47
C GLU A 3 13.59 23.05 -2.66
N ILE A 4 13.90 22.84 -1.38
CA ILE A 4 14.47 23.84 -0.48
C ILE A 4 15.99 23.80 -0.63
N SER A 5 16.53 24.77 -1.37
CA SER A 5 17.97 24.89 -1.63
C SER A 5 18.74 25.40 -0.40
N GLU A 6 18.11 26.24 0.42
CA GLU A 6 18.69 26.75 1.66
C GLU A 6 17.60 27.09 2.69
N LYS A 7 17.81 26.67 3.94
CA LYS A 7 17.01 27.07 5.11
C LYS A 7 17.89 27.73 6.17
N LYS A 8 17.44 28.88 6.68
CA LYS A 8 18.09 29.64 7.74
C LYS A 8 17.10 30.07 8.81
N LYS A 9 17.43 29.88 10.09
CA LYS A 9 16.65 30.44 11.20
C LYS A 9 17.02 31.92 11.39
N LEU A 10 16.04 32.81 11.34
CA LEU A 10 16.25 34.27 11.47
C LEU A 10 16.05 34.77 12.90
N ALA A 11 15.04 34.24 13.59
CA ALA A 11 14.69 34.60 14.96
C ALA A 11 14.02 33.40 15.67
N GLN A 12 13.55 33.60 16.91
CA GLN A 12 12.74 32.58 17.57
C GLN A 12 11.49 32.27 16.73
N ASP A 13 11.34 31.01 16.33
CA ASP A 13 10.22 30.51 15.53
C ASP A 13 10.05 31.16 14.15
N VAL A 14 11.08 31.80 13.59
CA VAL A 14 11.06 32.39 12.24
C VAL A 14 12.17 31.81 11.36
N TYR A 15 11.78 31.39 10.16
CA TYR A 15 12.67 30.74 9.20
C TYR A 15 12.61 31.43 7.83
N SER A 16 13.76 31.52 7.17
CA SER A 16 13.93 31.88 5.77
C SER A 16 14.24 30.62 4.98
N VAL A 17 13.59 30.43 3.85
CA VAL A 17 13.85 29.33 2.92
C VAL A 17 14.00 29.85 1.49
N TRP A 18 14.99 29.35 0.77
CA TRP A 18 15.11 29.48 -0.68
C TRP A 18 14.53 28.24 -1.33
N VAL A 19 13.64 28.45 -2.30
CA VAL A 19 12.87 27.38 -2.95
C VAL A 19 13.08 27.46 -4.46
N GLU A 20 13.44 26.33 -5.07
CA GLU A 20 13.58 26.23 -6.51
C GLU A 20 12.21 26.35 -7.19
N ALA A 21 12.01 27.44 -7.92
CA ALA A 21 10.75 27.78 -8.59
C ALA A 21 11.00 28.74 -9.77
N PRO A 22 11.74 28.33 -10.83
CA PRO A 22 12.25 29.24 -11.86
C PRO A 22 11.15 30.02 -12.59
N LYS A 23 10.00 29.36 -12.87
CA LYS A 23 8.85 30.02 -13.50
C LYS A 23 8.24 31.11 -12.62
N ILE A 24 8.22 30.89 -11.30
CA ILE A 24 7.70 31.87 -10.34
C ILE A 24 8.68 33.02 -10.21
N ALA A 25 9.97 32.72 -10.03
CA ALA A 25 11.04 33.71 -9.91
C ALA A 25 11.07 34.67 -11.11
N ALA A 26 10.96 34.15 -12.34
CA ALA A 26 10.95 34.97 -13.56
C ALA A 26 9.83 36.03 -13.59
N HIS A 27 8.67 35.76 -12.98
CA HIS A 27 7.49 36.63 -13.06
C HIS A 27 7.16 37.38 -11.77
N ALA A 28 7.77 37.01 -10.64
CA ALA A 28 7.46 37.62 -9.35
C ALA A 28 7.82 39.11 -9.29
N GLN A 29 6.90 39.91 -8.78
CA GLN A 29 7.05 41.35 -8.55
C GLN A 29 6.86 41.70 -7.06
N PRO A 30 7.35 42.86 -6.60
CA PRO A 30 7.10 43.33 -5.23
C PRO A 30 5.61 43.30 -4.86
N GLY A 31 5.30 42.88 -3.63
CA GLY A 31 3.92 42.75 -3.14
C GLY A 31 3.23 41.41 -3.43
N GLN A 32 3.80 40.57 -4.29
CA GLN A 32 3.20 39.28 -4.64
C GLN A 32 3.59 38.15 -3.69
N PHE A 33 2.75 37.12 -3.65
CA PHE A 33 2.91 35.97 -2.76
C PHE A 33 2.73 34.64 -3.52
N VAL A 34 2.99 33.53 -2.83
CA VAL A 34 2.71 32.17 -3.28
C VAL A 34 1.80 31.47 -2.28
N ILE A 35 1.05 30.46 -2.73
CA ILE A 35 0.42 29.49 -1.83
C ILE A 35 1.32 28.26 -1.74
N VAL A 36 1.70 27.87 -0.52
CA VAL A 36 2.53 26.71 -0.22
C VAL A 36 1.71 25.63 0.47
N ILE A 37 1.93 24.38 0.06
CA ILE A 37 1.45 23.18 0.75
C ILE A 37 2.68 22.35 1.14
N ALA A 38 2.85 22.11 2.45
CA ALA A 38 4.02 21.41 2.97
C ALA A 38 4.05 19.91 2.59
N GLU A 39 2.93 19.20 2.76
CA GLU A 39 2.74 17.77 2.45
C GLU A 39 1.44 17.59 1.64
N GLU A 40 1.23 16.50 0.90
CA GLU A 40 0.09 16.32 -0.04
C GLU A 40 -1.30 16.63 0.56
N ASP A 41 -1.50 16.31 1.84
CA ASP A 41 -2.72 16.49 2.63
C ASP A 41 -2.64 17.70 3.59
N GLY A 42 -1.69 18.60 3.35
CA GLY A 42 -1.45 19.82 4.13
C GLY A 42 -2.39 20.99 3.80
N GLU A 43 -2.36 21.99 4.68
CA GLU A 43 -3.05 23.27 4.46
C GLU A 43 -2.40 24.08 3.35
N ARG A 44 -3.20 24.91 2.67
CA ARG A 44 -2.75 25.92 1.71
C ARG A 44 -2.42 27.22 2.46
N ILE A 45 -1.14 27.59 2.54
CA ILE A 45 -0.69 28.77 3.29
C ILE A 45 -0.16 29.84 2.33
N PRO A 46 -0.64 31.10 2.41
CA PRO A 46 -0.04 32.21 1.67
C PRO A 46 1.28 32.66 2.32
N LEU A 47 2.34 32.76 1.51
CA LEU A 47 3.64 33.30 1.92
C LEU A 47 4.15 34.30 0.88
N THR A 48 4.59 35.47 1.33
CA THR A 48 5.13 36.51 0.45
C THR A 48 6.45 36.09 -0.18
N ILE A 49 6.65 36.48 -1.44
CA ILE A 49 7.94 36.36 -2.12
C ILE A 49 8.81 37.53 -1.64
N VAL A 50 9.78 37.24 -0.77
CA VAL A 50 10.62 38.25 -0.12
C VAL A 50 11.77 38.69 -1.04
N ASP A 51 12.30 37.75 -1.81
CA ASP A 51 13.41 37.97 -2.73
C ASP A 51 13.41 36.91 -3.82
N LYS A 52 14.23 37.10 -4.86
CA LYS A 52 14.39 36.12 -5.94
C LYS A 52 15.79 36.12 -6.56
N THR A 53 16.18 34.97 -7.08
CA THR A 53 17.29 34.82 -8.04
C THR A 53 16.74 34.34 -9.38
N GLU A 54 17.59 33.87 -10.30
CA GLU A 54 17.15 33.32 -11.59
C GLU A 54 16.21 32.11 -11.41
N ASP A 55 16.59 31.19 -10.52
CA ASP A 55 15.87 29.92 -10.34
C ASP A 55 15.09 29.81 -9.03
N ASN A 56 15.38 30.66 -8.03
CA ASN A 56 14.84 30.50 -6.67
C ASN A 56 14.03 31.70 -6.22
N ILE A 57 13.04 31.44 -5.36
CA ILE A 57 12.33 32.45 -4.58
C ILE A 57 12.67 32.32 -3.09
N ARG A 58 12.81 33.43 -2.39
CA ARG A 58 13.00 33.47 -0.93
C ARG A 58 11.65 33.66 -0.25
N LEU A 59 11.30 32.75 0.64
CA LEU A 59 10.12 32.83 1.49
C LEU A 59 10.55 32.94 2.96
N ILE A 60 9.81 33.72 3.74
CA ILE A 60 10.01 33.83 5.19
C ILE A 60 8.68 33.54 5.88
N PHE A 61 8.72 32.68 6.91
CA PHE A 61 7.52 32.31 7.65
C PHE A 61 7.79 32.20 9.16
N GLN A 62 6.74 32.41 9.95
CA GLN A 62 6.73 32.21 11.39
C GLN A 62 5.94 30.95 11.75
N VAL A 63 6.40 30.21 12.76
CA VAL A 63 5.73 29.01 13.25
C VAL A 63 4.55 29.40 14.15
N VAL A 64 3.35 29.41 13.56
CA VAL A 64 2.11 29.80 14.24
C VAL A 64 1.07 28.67 14.28
N GLY A 65 0.98 27.87 13.22
CA GLY A 65 0.01 26.78 13.07
C GLY A 65 0.66 25.42 12.79
N LYS A 66 -0.17 24.39 12.67
CA LYS A 66 0.26 22.99 12.45
C LYS A 66 1.12 22.86 11.18
N SER A 67 0.70 23.49 10.09
CA SER A 67 1.36 23.41 8.79
C SER A 67 2.72 24.13 8.83
N THR A 68 2.80 25.32 9.41
CA THR A 68 4.09 26.01 9.61
C THR A 68 5.03 25.29 10.58
N ARG A 69 4.50 24.55 11.58
CA ARG A 69 5.32 23.67 12.44
C ARG A 69 5.94 22.54 11.63
N LYS A 70 5.19 21.97 10.68
CA LYS A 70 5.70 20.95 9.77
C LYS A 70 6.75 21.51 8.83
N MET A 71 6.52 22.67 8.22
CA MET A 71 7.52 23.35 7.37
C MET A 71 8.83 23.60 8.13
N ALA A 72 8.75 23.93 9.43
CA ALA A 72 9.93 24.12 10.27
C ALA A 72 10.75 22.83 10.50
N THR A 73 10.21 21.63 10.23
CA THR A 73 10.97 20.36 10.30
C THR A 73 11.68 19.98 9.01
N PHE A 74 11.43 20.68 7.90
CA PHE A 74 12.10 20.40 6.63
C PHE A 74 13.52 20.94 6.63
N GLU A 75 14.47 20.24 6.03
CA GLU A 75 15.87 20.63 5.92
C GLU A 75 16.26 20.88 4.44
N ASN A 76 17.50 21.30 4.19
CA ASN A 76 17.98 21.49 2.82
C ASN A 76 17.88 20.18 2.02
N GLY A 77 17.35 20.25 0.81
CA GLY A 77 17.06 19.10 -0.06
C GLY A 77 15.65 18.51 0.12
N ASP A 78 14.91 18.86 1.18
CA ASP A 78 13.48 18.55 1.26
C ASP A 78 12.70 19.41 0.25
N SER A 79 11.49 18.96 -0.12
CA SER A 79 10.63 19.68 -1.06
C SER A 79 9.28 20.01 -0.44
N PHE A 80 8.75 21.20 -0.75
CA PHE A 80 7.31 21.45 -0.59
C PHE A 80 6.54 20.62 -1.62
N ALA A 81 5.43 20.00 -1.18
CA ALA A 81 4.56 19.24 -2.07
C ALA A 81 4.07 20.10 -3.23
N HIS A 82 3.58 21.31 -2.91
CA HIS A 82 3.07 22.25 -3.91
C HIS A 82 3.43 23.70 -3.58
N VAL A 83 3.82 24.47 -4.60
CA VAL A 83 3.96 25.93 -4.55
C VAL A 83 3.29 26.51 -5.79
N VAL A 84 2.33 27.41 -5.61
CA VAL A 84 1.64 28.08 -6.73
C VAL A 84 1.78 29.59 -6.61
N GLY A 85 2.21 30.24 -7.69
CA GLY A 85 2.65 31.62 -7.70
C GLY A 85 3.16 32.11 -9.06
N PRO A 86 3.50 33.40 -9.17
CA PRO A 86 3.17 34.46 -8.21
C PRO A 86 1.67 34.81 -8.25
N LEU A 87 1.10 35.19 -7.10
CA LEU A 87 -0.31 35.52 -6.91
C LEU A 87 -0.45 36.90 -6.28
N GLY A 88 -1.65 37.48 -6.38
CA GLY A 88 -1.94 38.85 -5.96
C GLY A 88 -1.47 39.91 -6.97
N SER A 89 -2.01 41.11 -6.81
CA SER A 89 -1.58 42.29 -7.56
C SER A 89 -0.22 42.78 -7.04
N PRO A 90 0.73 43.13 -7.92
CA PRO A 90 1.97 43.79 -7.53
C PRO A 90 1.72 45.12 -6.79
N SER A 91 2.63 45.49 -5.89
CA SER A 91 2.62 46.81 -5.25
C SER A 91 2.77 47.93 -6.28
N GLU A 92 2.13 49.06 -6.02
CA GLU A 92 2.25 50.24 -6.89
C GLU A 92 3.57 50.99 -6.62
N ILE A 93 4.58 50.73 -7.46
CA ILE A 93 5.92 51.28 -7.32
C ILE A 93 6.16 52.45 -8.30
N ASP A 94 6.29 53.66 -7.75
CA ASP A 94 6.64 54.88 -8.50
C ASP A 94 7.52 55.81 -7.64
N TYR A 95 7.92 56.96 -8.19
CA TYR A 95 8.53 58.06 -7.45
C TYR A 95 7.46 58.95 -6.82
N TYR A 96 7.37 58.91 -5.49
CA TYR A 96 6.44 59.68 -4.68
C TYR A 96 7.11 60.83 -3.90
N GLY A 97 8.42 60.73 -3.64
CA GLY A 97 9.15 61.66 -2.78
C GLY A 97 9.71 60.96 -1.54
N THR A 98 9.22 61.34 -0.37
CA THR A 98 9.54 60.70 0.92
C THR A 98 8.47 59.68 1.30
N VAL A 99 8.86 58.42 1.39
CA VAL A 99 7.96 57.31 1.71
C VAL A 99 8.27 56.72 3.08
N LEU A 100 7.22 56.31 3.80
CA LEU A 100 7.32 55.71 5.13
C LEU A 100 6.87 54.24 5.11
N LEU A 101 7.77 53.31 5.46
CA LEU A 101 7.49 51.88 5.47
C LEU A 101 7.43 51.36 6.92
N ILE A 102 6.30 50.78 7.32
CA ILE A 102 6.00 50.43 8.71
C ILE A 102 5.79 48.93 8.82
N GLY A 103 6.78 48.21 9.35
CA GLY A 103 6.77 46.75 9.49
C GLY A 103 6.62 46.29 10.92
N GLY A 104 5.66 45.41 11.18
CA GLY A 104 5.45 44.79 12.49
C GLY A 104 5.79 43.30 12.51
N GLY A 105 6.78 42.89 13.30
CA GLY A 105 7.21 41.50 13.43
C GLY A 105 7.54 40.88 12.06
N ILE A 106 6.88 39.77 11.70
CA ILE A 106 7.05 39.11 10.40
C ILE A 106 6.64 39.99 9.20
N GLY A 107 5.85 41.05 9.44
CA GLY A 107 5.41 42.01 8.42
C GLY A 107 6.55 42.80 7.76
N VAL A 108 7.77 42.78 8.30
CA VAL A 108 8.94 43.35 7.63
C VAL A 108 9.36 42.55 6.39
N ALA A 109 9.09 41.24 6.35
CA ALA A 109 9.42 40.38 5.21
C ALA A 109 8.72 40.79 3.90
N PRO A 110 7.39 41.03 3.87
CA PRO A 110 6.72 41.56 2.68
C PRO A 110 7.08 43.02 2.35
N ILE A 111 7.56 43.81 3.32
CA ILE A 111 7.98 45.19 3.07
C ILE A 111 9.32 45.25 2.34
N LEU A 112 10.26 44.35 2.64
CA LEU A 112 11.59 44.37 2.05
C LEU A 112 11.62 44.48 0.49
N PRO A 113 10.84 43.70 -0.28
CA PRO A 113 10.81 43.85 -1.74
C PRO A 113 10.22 45.21 -2.18
N ILE A 114 9.24 45.76 -1.45
CA ILE A 114 8.67 47.09 -1.72
C ILE A 114 9.71 48.17 -1.46
N LEU A 115 10.44 48.06 -0.35
CA LEU A 115 11.51 48.95 0.05
C LEU A 115 12.58 49.05 -1.04
N LYS A 116 13.10 47.90 -1.49
CA LYS A 116 14.10 47.85 -2.57
C LYS A 116 13.59 48.53 -3.84
N ALA A 117 12.36 48.22 -4.25
CA ALA A 117 11.78 48.76 -5.47
C ALA A 117 11.50 50.27 -5.40
N LEU A 118 11.03 50.79 -4.26
CA LEU A 118 10.85 52.24 -4.05
C LEU A 118 12.19 52.96 -4.01
N LYS A 119 13.22 52.36 -3.42
CA LYS A 119 14.57 52.92 -3.38
C LYS A 119 15.18 53.01 -4.77
N GLU A 120 14.99 51.98 -5.61
CA GLU A 120 15.42 51.96 -7.02
C GLU A 120 14.74 53.06 -7.86
N LYS A 121 13.50 53.43 -7.53
CA LYS A 121 12.80 54.58 -8.16
C LYS A 121 13.27 55.95 -7.68
N GLY A 122 14.20 56.00 -6.73
CA GLY A 122 14.80 57.25 -6.23
C GLY A 122 14.06 57.89 -5.06
N ASN A 123 13.09 57.20 -4.44
CA ASN A 123 12.42 57.71 -3.25
C ASN A 123 13.38 57.84 -2.06
N ARG A 124 13.12 58.81 -1.19
CA ARG A 124 13.67 58.83 0.18
C ARG A 124 12.85 57.86 1.02
N VAL A 125 13.46 56.80 1.53
CA VAL A 125 12.76 55.73 2.24
C VAL A 125 13.09 55.76 3.72
N ILE A 126 12.07 56.02 4.54
CA ILE A 126 12.15 55.94 5.99
C ILE A 126 11.44 54.65 6.42
N SER A 127 12.11 53.82 7.20
CA SER A 127 11.56 52.55 7.68
C SER A 127 11.37 52.56 9.19
N ILE A 128 10.25 52.03 9.65
CA ILE A 128 9.95 51.74 11.04
C ILE A 128 9.78 50.24 11.20
N MET A 129 10.62 49.61 12.02
CA MET A 129 10.49 48.20 12.40
C MET A 129 9.98 48.11 13.85
N GLY A 130 8.87 47.41 14.04
CA GLY A 130 8.26 47.17 15.35
C GLY A 130 8.30 45.70 15.74
N ALA A 131 8.68 45.41 16.98
CA ALA A 131 8.61 44.07 17.55
C ALA A 131 8.29 44.12 19.06
N ARG A 132 7.83 43.01 19.64
CA ARG A 132 7.58 42.97 21.09
C ARG A 132 8.88 43.03 21.90
N THR A 133 9.92 42.37 21.41
CA THR A 133 11.26 42.27 22.01
C THR A 133 12.31 42.27 20.89
N ALA A 134 13.57 42.55 21.25
CA ALA A 134 14.69 42.59 20.32
C ALA A 134 14.91 41.25 19.58
N ASP A 135 14.68 40.11 20.27
CA ASP A 135 14.90 38.76 19.73
C ASP A 135 13.91 38.37 18.60
N LEU A 136 12.86 39.17 18.39
CA LEU A 136 11.87 38.96 17.34
C LEU A 136 12.11 39.83 16.11
N LEU A 137 13.11 40.72 16.13
CA LEU A 137 13.50 41.52 14.98
C LEU A 137 14.20 40.63 13.94
N ILE A 138 13.82 40.78 12.68
CA ILE A 138 14.40 40.08 11.54
C ILE A 138 14.72 41.08 10.44
N LEU A 139 15.69 40.76 9.58
CA LEU A 139 16.05 41.56 8.40
C LEU A 139 16.58 42.98 8.71
N GLU A 140 17.07 43.24 9.92
CA GLU A 140 17.57 44.57 10.29
C GLU A 140 18.74 45.03 9.43
N ASP A 141 19.68 44.13 9.13
CA ASP A 141 20.83 44.43 8.27
C ASP A 141 20.37 44.81 6.86
N GLU A 142 19.43 44.04 6.27
CA GLU A 142 18.85 44.36 4.97
C GLU A 142 18.09 45.70 5.00
N PHE A 143 17.29 45.96 6.04
CA PHE A 143 16.57 47.23 6.16
C PHE A 143 17.51 48.43 6.33
N SER A 144 18.58 48.28 7.12
CA SER A 144 19.58 49.31 7.33
C SER A 144 20.39 49.60 6.06
N GLN A 145 20.55 48.61 5.18
CA GLN A 145 21.26 48.77 3.91
C GLN A 145 20.48 49.65 2.91
N PHE A 146 19.16 49.51 2.86
CA PHE A 146 18.35 50.14 1.81
C PHE A 146 17.56 51.37 2.28
N SER A 147 17.31 51.52 3.58
CA SER A 147 16.59 52.70 4.12
C SER A 147 17.52 53.91 4.27
N ASP A 148 17.03 55.11 3.99
CA ASP A 148 17.75 56.36 4.30
C ASP A 148 17.73 56.67 5.81
N LYS A 149 16.67 56.22 6.49
CA LYS A 149 16.51 56.32 7.93
C LYS A 149 15.78 55.09 8.43
N LEU A 150 16.35 54.39 9.40
CA LEU A 150 15.74 53.23 10.05
C LEU A 150 15.44 53.55 11.52
N ILE A 151 14.19 53.35 11.93
CA ILE A 151 13.75 53.48 13.32
C ILE A 151 13.29 52.12 13.81
N ILE A 152 13.87 51.67 14.91
CA ILE A 152 13.46 50.44 15.58
C ILE A 152 12.63 50.82 16.80
N THR A 153 11.49 50.15 16.94
CA THR A 153 10.59 50.27 18.09
C THR A 153 10.39 48.90 18.74
N THR A 154 10.54 48.82 20.06
CA THR A 154 10.20 47.61 20.82
C THR A 154 9.25 47.92 21.96
N ASP A 155 8.24 47.08 22.15
CA ASP A 155 7.22 47.29 23.19
C ASP A 155 7.85 47.37 24.59
N ASP A 156 8.86 46.52 24.86
CA ASP A 156 9.56 46.45 26.13
C ASP A 156 10.75 47.43 26.25
N GLY A 157 11.20 48.01 25.14
CA GLY A 157 12.38 48.88 25.07
C GLY A 157 13.71 48.13 25.00
N SER A 158 13.70 46.83 24.70
CA SER A 158 14.91 46.00 24.57
C SER A 158 15.82 46.41 23.42
N LYS A 159 15.29 47.07 22.38
CA LYS A 159 16.09 47.67 21.29
C LYS A 159 15.40 48.88 20.66
N GLY A 160 16.18 49.92 20.34
CA GLY A 160 15.66 51.14 19.75
C GLY A 160 14.79 51.94 20.72
N MET A 161 13.70 52.53 20.21
CA MET A 161 12.77 53.30 21.02
C MET A 161 11.77 52.37 21.72
N LYS A 162 11.54 52.60 23.02
CA LYS A 162 10.45 51.92 23.73
C LYS A 162 9.11 52.48 23.27
N GLY A 163 8.23 51.62 22.78
CA GLY A 163 6.89 52.00 22.31
C GLY A 163 6.46 51.22 21.08
N LEU A 164 5.34 51.65 20.50
CA LEU A 164 4.75 51.03 19.32
C LEU A 164 5.24 51.72 18.04
N VAL A 165 5.00 51.11 16.88
CA VAL A 165 5.31 51.72 15.58
C VAL A 165 4.65 53.09 15.39
N THR A 166 3.49 53.32 16.00
CA THR A 166 2.76 54.61 15.97
C THR A 166 3.53 55.72 16.68
N ASP A 167 4.28 55.40 17.73
CA ASP A 167 5.18 56.35 18.38
C ASP A 167 6.35 56.67 17.45
N GLY A 168 6.84 55.66 16.73
CA GLY A 168 7.83 55.83 15.66
C GLY A 168 7.34 56.79 14.57
N MET A 169 6.09 56.64 14.12
CA MET A 169 5.49 57.53 13.11
C MET A 169 5.42 58.98 13.59
N LYS A 170 4.94 59.19 14.82
CA LYS A 170 4.92 60.53 15.44
C LYS A 170 6.32 61.12 15.55
N LYS A 171 7.31 60.30 15.90
CA LYS A 171 8.72 60.71 15.95
C LYS A 171 9.21 61.19 14.58
N VAL A 172 8.95 60.45 13.50
CA VAL A 172 9.36 60.81 12.13
C VAL A 172 8.86 62.21 11.77
N VAL A 173 7.57 62.48 11.98
CA VAL A 173 6.98 63.80 11.70
C VAL A 173 7.52 64.87 12.66
N SER A 174 7.71 64.56 13.94
CA SER A 174 8.28 65.50 14.91
C SER A 174 9.75 65.84 14.64
N ASP A 175 10.49 64.95 13.98
CA ASP A 175 11.85 65.17 13.51
C ASP A 175 11.89 66.08 12.25
N GLY A 176 10.73 66.51 11.74
CA GLY A 176 10.59 67.42 10.60
C GLY A 176 10.52 66.75 9.23
N GLU A 177 10.30 65.43 9.16
CA GLU A 177 10.13 64.72 7.89
C GLU A 177 8.68 64.88 7.38
N GLU A 178 8.53 65.30 6.13
CA GLU A 178 7.25 65.32 5.41
C GLU A 178 7.07 63.97 4.68
N ILE A 179 5.90 63.35 4.81
CA ILE A 179 5.62 62.01 4.26
C ILE A 179 4.61 62.10 3.12
N ASP A 180 5.01 61.69 1.93
CA ASP A 180 4.17 61.73 0.72
C ASP A 180 3.28 60.48 0.59
N LYS A 181 3.80 59.30 0.97
CA LYS A 181 3.05 58.03 0.94
C LYS A 181 3.61 57.04 1.95
N ALA A 182 2.74 56.25 2.58
CA ALA A 182 3.15 55.24 3.55
C ALA A 182 2.63 53.84 3.21
N TRP A 183 3.37 52.80 3.66
CA TRP A 183 2.91 51.42 3.68
C TRP A 183 3.00 50.86 5.10
N ALA A 184 1.99 50.13 5.54
CA ALA A 184 2.04 49.37 6.78
C ALA A 184 1.72 47.89 6.55
N ILE A 185 2.59 47.01 7.04
CA ILE A 185 2.40 45.56 6.96
C ILE A 185 2.79 44.91 8.30
N GLY A 186 1.88 44.11 8.87
CA GLY A 186 2.10 43.44 10.14
C GLY A 186 0.80 42.94 10.76
N PRO A 187 0.73 42.79 12.10
CA PRO A 187 -0.51 42.42 12.77
C PRO A 187 -1.65 43.37 12.39
N VAL A 188 -2.84 42.84 12.10
CA VAL A 188 -3.99 43.65 11.64
C VAL A 188 -4.33 44.78 12.60
N ILE A 189 -4.20 44.54 13.91
CA ILE A 189 -4.42 45.58 14.92
C ILE A 189 -3.38 46.72 14.83
N MET A 190 -2.13 46.39 14.50
CA MET A 190 -1.08 47.39 14.29
C MET A 190 -1.39 48.22 13.04
N MET A 191 -1.78 47.58 11.93
CA MET A 191 -2.13 48.29 10.70
C MET A 191 -3.35 49.21 10.89
N LYS A 192 -4.35 48.79 11.67
CA LYS A 192 -5.48 49.65 12.07
C LYS A 192 -5.01 50.93 12.78
N PHE A 193 -4.13 50.80 13.78
CA PHE A 193 -3.64 51.96 14.54
C PHE A 193 -2.61 52.79 13.77
N ALA A 194 -1.80 52.17 12.92
CA ALA A 194 -0.92 52.88 12.00
C ALA A 194 -1.74 53.73 11.02
N THR A 195 -2.83 53.17 10.46
CA THR A 195 -3.75 53.90 9.60
C THR A 195 -4.35 55.11 10.31
N LYS A 196 -4.88 54.91 11.52
CA LYS A 196 -5.42 56.02 12.32
C LYS A 196 -4.36 57.09 12.62
N THR A 197 -3.14 56.68 12.91
CA THR A 197 -2.03 57.61 13.18
C THR A 197 -1.63 58.38 11.92
N ALA A 198 -1.63 57.75 10.74
CA ALA A 198 -1.39 58.44 9.48
C ALA A 198 -2.47 59.48 9.17
N GLN A 199 -3.75 59.17 9.44
CA GLN A 199 -4.86 60.12 9.35
C GLN A 199 -4.67 61.32 10.29
N GLU A 200 -4.28 61.07 11.55
CA GLU A 200 -3.99 62.12 12.53
C GLU A 200 -2.79 63.00 12.12
N LEU A 201 -1.81 62.43 11.43
CA LEU A 201 -0.60 63.12 10.96
C LEU A 201 -0.72 63.71 9.54
N GLY A 202 -1.78 63.39 8.80
CA GLY A 202 -2.13 64.01 7.53
C GLY A 202 -1.45 63.45 6.28
N PHE A 203 -1.17 62.14 6.20
CA PHE A 203 -0.59 61.52 5.00
C PHE A 203 -1.27 60.19 4.62
N PRO A 204 -1.30 59.82 3.31
CA PRO A 204 -1.96 58.60 2.85
C PRO A 204 -1.17 57.34 3.21
N ILE A 205 -1.89 56.25 3.47
CA ILE A 205 -1.30 54.97 3.86
C ILE A 205 -1.96 53.79 3.16
N ILE A 206 -1.11 52.92 2.60
CA ILE A 206 -1.47 51.62 2.04
C ILE A 206 -1.21 50.54 3.09
N VAL A 207 -2.09 49.56 3.19
CA VAL A 207 -1.97 48.42 4.10
C VAL A 207 -1.99 47.13 3.31
N SER A 208 -1.08 46.20 3.63
CA SER A 208 -1.07 44.87 3.01
C SER A 208 -1.79 43.86 3.92
N LEU A 209 -2.99 43.47 3.52
CA LEU A 209 -3.88 42.60 4.25
C LEU A 209 -3.58 41.13 3.94
N ASN A 210 -3.51 40.32 5.00
CA ASN A 210 -3.47 38.86 4.89
C ASN A 210 -4.72 38.25 5.58
N PRO A 211 -5.92 38.36 4.97
CA PRO A 211 -7.12 37.70 5.46
C PRO A 211 -6.99 36.17 5.28
N ILE A 212 -7.97 35.41 5.79
CA ILE A 212 -8.07 33.97 5.54
C ILE A 212 -8.04 33.70 4.03
N MET A 213 -7.04 32.98 3.54
CA MET A 213 -6.82 32.77 2.11
C MET A 213 -6.53 31.31 1.82
N VAL A 214 -7.28 30.71 0.89
CA VAL A 214 -7.21 29.27 0.59
C VAL A 214 -6.67 29.03 -0.81
N ASP A 215 -7.38 29.51 -1.85
CA ASP A 215 -6.95 29.25 -3.23
C ASP A 215 -5.83 30.17 -3.72
N GLY A 216 -5.87 31.44 -3.34
CA GLY A 216 -5.03 32.52 -3.87
C GLY A 216 -5.44 33.05 -5.25
N THR A 217 -6.60 32.65 -5.79
CA THR A 217 -7.09 32.98 -7.15
C THR A 217 -8.52 33.53 -7.17
N GLY A 218 -9.15 33.71 -6.01
CA GLY A 218 -10.46 34.37 -5.86
C GLY A 218 -11.67 33.46 -6.01
N MET A 219 -11.51 32.20 -6.44
CA MET A 219 -12.59 31.25 -6.68
C MET A 219 -13.40 30.89 -5.42
N CYS A 220 -12.75 30.82 -4.25
CA CYS A 220 -13.31 30.38 -2.99
C CYS A 220 -13.95 31.52 -2.18
N GLY A 221 -13.62 32.77 -2.50
CA GLY A 221 -14.05 33.95 -1.75
C GLY A 221 -13.63 33.98 -0.27
N GLY A 222 -12.62 33.18 0.12
CA GLY A 222 -12.08 33.16 1.48
C GLY A 222 -11.42 34.48 1.86
N CYS A 223 -10.62 35.03 0.94
CA CYS A 223 -9.80 36.22 1.13
C CYS A 223 -10.58 37.56 1.10
N ARG A 224 -11.91 37.50 1.20
CA ARG A 224 -12.77 38.68 1.10
C ARG A 224 -12.60 39.64 2.27
N VAL A 225 -12.65 40.93 1.96
CA VAL A 225 -12.59 42.06 2.88
C VAL A 225 -13.44 43.20 2.32
N THR A 226 -14.14 43.94 3.19
CA THR A 226 -14.85 45.15 2.80
C THR A 226 -13.87 46.33 2.77
N VAL A 227 -13.78 47.00 1.61
CA VAL A 227 -12.94 48.17 1.35
C VAL A 227 -13.81 49.25 0.71
N GLY A 228 -14.08 50.32 1.45
CA GLY A 228 -15.10 51.32 1.11
C GLY A 228 -16.48 50.66 1.07
N ASP A 229 -17.26 50.95 0.02
CA ASP A 229 -18.59 50.37 -0.17
C ASP A 229 -18.60 49.00 -0.88
N ASN A 230 -17.43 48.39 -1.10
CA ASN A 230 -17.30 47.19 -1.93
C ASN A 230 -16.60 46.03 -1.21
N VAL A 231 -17.04 44.81 -1.50
CA VAL A 231 -16.30 43.60 -1.13
C VAL A 231 -15.19 43.39 -2.15
N LYS A 232 -13.95 43.30 -1.66
CA LYS A 232 -12.73 43.01 -2.41
C LYS A 232 -12.15 41.67 -1.98
N PHE A 233 -11.41 41.03 -2.86
CA PHE A 233 -10.71 39.77 -2.63
C PHE A 233 -9.22 40.05 -2.56
N ALA A 234 -8.62 40.01 -1.37
CA ALA A 234 -7.20 40.33 -1.17
C ALA A 234 -6.24 39.49 -2.04
N CYS A 235 -6.67 38.31 -2.46
CA CYS A 235 -5.88 37.41 -3.30
C CYS A 235 -5.87 37.79 -4.80
N VAL A 236 -6.81 38.59 -5.29
CA VAL A 236 -6.90 38.98 -6.71
C VAL A 236 -7.02 40.48 -6.95
N ASP A 237 -7.73 41.21 -6.08
CA ASP A 237 -7.80 42.67 -6.13
C ASP A 237 -6.51 43.32 -5.58
N GLY A 238 -5.67 42.52 -4.90
CA GLY A 238 -4.37 42.91 -4.34
C GLY A 238 -4.34 42.67 -2.84
N PRO A 239 -3.21 42.25 -2.23
CA PRO A 239 -3.18 42.28 -0.78
C PRO A 239 -3.14 43.73 -0.26
N GLU A 240 -2.74 44.70 -1.10
CA GLU A 240 -2.60 46.12 -0.75
C GLU A 240 -3.87 46.95 -1.00
N PHE A 241 -4.32 47.68 0.03
CA PHE A 241 -5.49 48.56 -0.01
C PHE A 241 -5.21 49.89 0.70
N GLU A 242 -5.98 50.92 0.39
CA GLU A 242 -5.98 52.17 1.17
C GLU A 242 -6.49 51.89 2.59
N GLY A 243 -5.67 52.15 3.60
CA GLY A 243 -5.97 51.77 4.98
C GLY A 243 -7.25 52.42 5.52
N GLU A 244 -7.56 53.63 5.07
CA GLU A 244 -8.73 54.40 5.48
C GLU A 244 -10.05 53.77 5.05
N LEU A 245 -10.03 53.01 3.95
CA LEU A 245 -11.21 52.36 3.38
C LEU A 245 -11.46 50.98 3.97
N VAL A 246 -10.53 50.41 4.73
CA VAL A 246 -10.65 49.04 5.26
C VAL A 246 -11.63 48.98 6.44
N GLU A 247 -12.61 48.09 6.37
CA GLU A 247 -13.48 47.76 7.51
C GLU A 247 -12.76 46.85 8.53
N TRP A 248 -11.93 47.48 9.36
CA TRP A 248 -11.02 46.81 10.29
C TRP A 248 -11.71 45.88 11.29
N ASP A 249 -12.87 46.28 11.82
CA ASP A 249 -13.58 45.49 12.83
C ASP A 249 -14.23 44.24 12.25
N GLU A 250 -14.67 44.29 10.99
CA GLU A 250 -15.14 43.12 10.25
C GLU A 250 -13.97 42.15 10.02
N LEU A 251 -12.84 42.66 9.51
CA LEU A 251 -11.65 41.86 9.23
C LEU A 251 -11.12 41.15 10.49
N LEU A 252 -11.03 41.86 11.62
CA LEU A 252 -10.58 41.29 12.89
C LEU A 252 -11.50 40.18 13.40
N LYS A 253 -12.83 40.34 13.27
CA LYS A 253 -13.80 39.29 13.61
C LYS A 253 -13.63 38.08 12.70
N ARG A 254 -13.47 38.31 11.40
CA ARG A 254 -13.29 37.26 10.38
C ARG A 254 -12.04 36.42 10.63
N LEU A 255 -10.91 37.05 10.95
CA LEU A 255 -9.66 36.36 11.31
C LEU A 255 -9.78 35.54 12.61
N GLY A 256 -10.79 35.80 13.43
CA GLY A 256 -11.11 35.00 14.61
C GLY A 256 -11.86 33.70 14.31
N GLN A 257 -12.32 33.49 13.08
CA GLN A 257 -13.30 32.44 12.74
C GLN A 257 -12.84 31.02 13.12
N TYR A 258 -11.56 30.69 12.97
CA TYR A 258 -11.03 29.33 13.18
C TYR A 258 -10.12 29.19 14.40
N LYS A 259 -10.08 30.19 15.30
CA LYS A 259 -9.17 30.16 16.46
C LYS A 259 -9.41 28.97 17.40
N VAL A 260 -10.64 28.46 17.47
CA VAL A 260 -10.99 27.30 18.31
C VAL A 260 -10.42 26.03 17.68
N GLU A 261 -10.61 25.85 16.38
CA GLU A 261 -10.12 24.72 15.60
C GLU A 261 -8.59 24.71 15.52
N GLU A 262 -7.97 25.86 15.29
CA GLU A 262 -6.51 26.05 15.29
C GLU A 262 -5.92 25.66 16.65
N LYS A 263 -6.51 26.15 17.74
CA LYS A 263 -6.10 25.81 19.11
C LYS A 263 -6.28 24.31 19.38
N SER A 264 -7.42 23.74 19.01
CA SER A 264 -7.68 22.30 19.13
C SER A 264 -6.65 21.49 18.36
N SER A 265 -6.33 21.86 17.12
CA SER A 265 -5.36 21.18 16.28
C SER A 265 -3.94 21.23 16.83
N LEU A 266 -3.60 22.24 17.65
CA LEU A 266 -2.29 22.36 18.30
C LEU A 266 -2.22 21.65 19.66
N GLU A 267 -3.35 21.61 20.39
CA GLU A 267 -3.48 20.91 21.68
C GLU A 267 -3.67 19.40 21.51
N GLU A 268 -4.09 18.94 20.33
CA GLU A 268 -4.13 17.53 19.95
C GLU A 268 -2.72 16.94 19.84
N LYS A 269 -2.12 16.59 20.99
CA LYS A 269 -1.15 15.49 21.06
C LYS A 269 -1.83 14.23 20.51
N LYS A 270 -1.63 13.92 19.23
CA LYS A 270 -2.06 12.67 18.55
C LYS A 270 -3.37 12.08 19.12
N LYS A 271 -4.44 12.87 19.27
CA LYS A 271 -5.76 12.29 19.51
C LYS A 271 -6.24 11.74 18.18
N LYS A 272 -5.92 10.46 17.94
CA LYS A 272 -6.56 9.67 16.89
C LYS A 272 -8.07 9.90 17.02
N ARG A 273 -8.71 10.35 15.93
CA ARG A 273 -10.19 10.41 15.82
C ARG A 273 -10.78 9.20 16.52
N PRO A 274 -11.80 9.33 17.40
CA PRO A 274 -12.47 8.18 17.96
C PRO A 274 -13.13 7.42 16.80
N LYS A 275 -12.47 6.34 16.38
CA LYS A 275 -12.92 5.51 15.26
C LYS A 275 -14.14 4.75 15.72
N LYS A 276 -15.29 5.08 15.16
CA LYS A 276 -16.40 4.13 15.12
C LYS A 276 -15.91 2.94 14.30
N ILE A 277 -15.40 1.91 14.99
CA ILE A 277 -14.91 0.70 14.34
C ILE A 277 -16.05 0.13 13.50
N LEU A 278 -15.80 -0.09 12.21
CA LEU A 278 -16.79 -0.68 11.31
C LEU A 278 -17.08 -2.12 11.77
N ARG A 279 -18.37 -2.46 11.89
CA ARG A 279 -18.79 -3.82 12.27
C ARG A 279 -18.31 -4.85 11.28
N ASN A 280 -18.52 -4.59 10.00
CA ASN A 280 -18.16 -5.49 8.91
C ASN A 280 -16.82 -5.07 8.29
N LYS A 281 -16.16 -6.02 7.62
CA LYS A 281 -15.01 -5.76 6.74
C LYS A 281 -15.41 -4.73 5.69
N VAL A 282 -14.46 -3.88 5.32
CA VAL A 282 -14.60 -3.03 4.14
C VAL A 282 -14.80 -3.95 2.92
N PRO A 283 -15.87 -3.75 2.14
CA PRO A 283 -16.12 -4.59 0.98
C PRO A 283 -15.06 -4.35 -0.10
N VAL A 284 -14.60 -5.42 -0.76
CA VAL A 284 -13.76 -5.31 -1.96
C VAL A 284 -14.67 -5.30 -3.18
N LYS A 285 -14.35 -4.44 -4.15
CA LYS A 285 -15.04 -4.44 -5.44
C LYS A 285 -14.71 -5.73 -6.19
N LYS A 286 -15.76 -6.39 -6.69
CA LYS A 286 -15.66 -7.57 -7.55
C LYS A 286 -16.16 -7.24 -8.95
N GLN A 287 -15.71 -7.97 -9.95
CA GLN A 287 -16.38 -8.00 -11.25
C GLN A 287 -17.86 -8.41 -11.07
N PRO A 288 -18.80 -7.82 -11.84
CA PRO A 288 -20.19 -8.25 -11.86
C PRO A 288 -20.31 -9.75 -12.22
N PRO A 289 -21.16 -10.55 -11.54
CA PRO A 289 -21.29 -11.98 -11.83
C PRO A 289 -21.61 -12.31 -13.29
N GLU A 290 -22.49 -11.52 -13.90
CA GLU A 290 -22.90 -11.69 -15.30
C GLU A 290 -21.76 -11.47 -16.30
N GLU A 291 -20.76 -10.65 -15.95
CA GLU A 291 -19.58 -10.41 -16.80
C GLU A 291 -18.46 -11.42 -16.52
N ARG A 292 -18.21 -11.70 -15.24
CA ARG A 292 -17.06 -12.51 -14.81
C ARG A 292 -17.19 -14.00 -15.10
N LYS A 293 -18.43 -14.49 -15.32
CA LYS A 293 -18.68 -15.87 -15.75
C LYS A 293 -18.24 -16.15 -17.19
N HIS A 294 -17.87 -15.11 -17.96
CA HIS A 294 -17.44 -15.24 -19.37
C HIS A 294 -15.96 -14.92 -19.59
N ASN A 295 -15.17 -14.72 -18.52
CA ASN A 295 -13.75 -14.42 -18.67
C ASN A 295 -12.91 -14.96 -17.51
N PHE A 296 -11.61 -15.11 -17.76
CA PHE A 296 -10.63 -15.62 -16.78
C PHE A 296 -9.90 -14.50 -16.00
N ARG A 297 -10.31 -13.24 -16.11
CA ARG A 297 -9.68 -12.13 -15.34
C ARG A 297 -10.03 -12.23 -13.86
N GLU A 298 -9.17 -11.66 -13.02
CA GLU A 298 -9.29 -11.69 -11.57
C GLU A 298 -10.65 -11.17 -11.07
N VAL A 299 -11.37 -11.95 -10.26
CA VAL A 299 -12.73 -11.57 -9.79
C VAL A 299 -12.70 -10.42 -8.80
N ALA A 300 -11.78 -10.44 -7.84
CA ALA A 300 -11.66 -9.39 -6.82
C ALA A 300 -10.59 -8.38 -7.25
N TYR A 301 -10.96 -7.10 -7.30
CA TYR A 301 -10.03 -6.03 -7.73
C TYR A 301 -9.02 -5.61 -6.65
N GLY A 302 -9.24 -6.00 -5.39
CA GLY A 302 -8.45 -5.53 -4.25
C GLY A 302 -8.96 -4.19 -3.72
N TYR A 303 -8.25 -3.64 -2.73
CA TYR A 303 -8.57 -2.33 -2.15
C TYR A 303 -7.89 -1.19 -2.90
N CYS A 304 -8.53 -0.01 -2.93
CA CYS A 304 -7.79 1.24 -3.09
C CYS A 304 -7.14 1.67 -1.75
N LEU A 305 -6.29 2.70 -1.78
CA LEU A 305 -5.61 3.17 -0.55
C LEU A 305 -6.59 3.58 0.55
N GLU A 306 -7.65 4.29 0.20
CA GLU A 306 -8.68 4.72 1.17
C GLU A 306 -9.38 3.52 1.83
N GLU A 307 -9.81 2.54 1.02
CA GLU A 307 -10.45 1.32 1.52
C GLU A 307 -9.49 0.49 2.40
N ALA A 308 -8.22 0.40 2.01
CA ALA A 308 -7.19 -0.30 2.79
C ALA A 308 -6.93 0.41 4.13
N MET A 309 -6.85 1.74 4.15
CA MET A 309 -6.72 2.50 5.40
C MET A 309 -7.94 2.35 6.30
N MET A 310 -9.16 2.37 5.74
CA MET A 310 -10.40 2.13 6.49
C MET A 310 -10.44 0.73 7.11
N GLU A 311 -9.95 -0.29 6.42
CA GLU A 311 -9.87 -1.65 6.96
C GLU A 311 -8.75 -1.78 8.00
N ALA A 312 -7.56 -1.21 7.73
CA ALA A 312 -6.44 -1.17 8.68
C ALA A 312 -6.84 -0.51 10.01
N ASP A 313 -7.76 0.47 9.94
CA ASP A 313 -8.32 1.19 11.07
C ASP A 313 -9.20 0.36 11.99
N ARG A 314 -9.69 -0.80 11.53
CA ARG A 314 -10.40 -1.77 12.36
C ARG A 314 -9.47 -2.58 13.25
N CYS A 315 -8.16 -2.62 12.93
CA CYS A 315 -7.19 -3.36 13.72
C CYS A 315 -6.98 -2.74 15.10
N LEU A 316 -7.30 -3.52 16.14
CA LEU A 316 -7.21 -3.10 17.55
C LEU A 316 -5.77 -2.89 18.04
N GLN A 317 -4.76 -3.31 17.26
CA GLN A 317 -3.35 -3.33 17.69
C GLN A 317 -3.22 -4.02 19.06
N CYS A 318 -3.75 -5.24 19.14
CA CYS A 318 -3.81 -6.03 20.37
C CYS A 318 -2.42 -6.12 21.04
N PRO A 319 -2.34 -6.07 22.38
CA PRO A 319 -1.08 -6.25 23.09
C PRO A 319 -0.50 -7.65 22.87
N ASP A 320 0.77 -7.85 23.23
CA ASP A 320 1.48 -9.12 23.05
C ASP A 320 0.85 -10.30 23.81
N SER A 321 0.02 -10.04 24.82
CA SER A 321 -0.76 -11.11 25.48
C SER A 321 -1.97 -11.59 24.67
N ALA A 322 -2.29 -10.96 23.53
CA ALA A 322 -3.50 -11.20 22.74
C ALA A 322 -3.27 -11.17 21.21
N TYR A 323 -2.03 -11.38 20.75
CA TYR A 323 -1.60 -11.34 19.34
C TYR A 323 -1.89 -12.61 18.52
N ASN A 324 -3.05 -13.24 18.76
CA ASN A 324 -3.45 -14.53 18.18
C ASN A 324 -3.28 -14.62 16.65
N CYS A 325 -3.46 -13.51 15.92
CA CYS A 325 -3.38 -13.51 14.45
C CYS A 325 -1.99 -13.90 13.91
N ILE A 326 -0.92 -13.57 14.64
CA ILE A 326 0.47 -13.90 14.25
C ILE A 326 0.71 -15.41 14.46
N GLU A 327 0.29 -15.95 15.60
CA GLU A 327 0.37 -17.40 15.89
C GLU A 327 -0.49 -18.24 14.93
N GLY A 328 -1.64 -17.71 14.52
CA GLY A 328 -2.52 -18.33 13.53
C GLY A 328 -2.01 -18.24 12.08
N CYS A 329 -0.89 -17.54 11.83
CA CYS A 329 -0.26 -17.47 10.53
C CYS A 329 0.88 -18.52 10.44
N PRO A 330 0.84 -19.49 9.50
CA PRO A 330 1.86 -20.54 9.42
C PRO A 330 3.31 -20.07 9.18
N VAL A 331 3.51 -18.84 8.69
CA VAL A 331 4.84 -18.21 8.53
C VAL A 331 5.11 -17.10 9.55
N GLY A 332 4.19 -16.87 10.50
CA GLY A 332 4.39 -15.95 11.62
C GLY A 332 4.55 -14.48 11.24
N ILE A 333 3.83 -13.98 10.23
CA ILE A 333 3.90 -12.58 9.78
C ILE A 333 3.65 -11.62 10.95
N ASP A 334 4.46 -10.54 11.06
CA ASP A 334 4.15 -9.42 11.95
C ASP A 334 2.95 -8.60 11.43
N ILE A 335 1.75 -9.16 11.62
CA ILE A 335 0.48 -8.62 11.16
C ILE A 335 0.20 -7.25 11.77
N ARG A 336 0.54 -7.06 13.04
CA ARG A 336 0.33 -5.79 13.73
C ARG A 336 1.27 -4.72 13.18
N GLY A 337 2.53 -5.08 12.97
CA GLY A 337 3.57 -4.20 12.45
C GLY A 337 3.20 -3.65 11.08
N PHE A 338 2.92 -4.52 10.10
CA PHE A 338 2.62 -4.04 8.75
C PHE A 338 1.31 -3.23 8.71
N ILE A 339 0.26 -3.66 9.42
CA ILE A 339 -1.00 -2.90 9.48
C ILE A 339 -0.81 -1.54 10.15
N ARG A 340 0.07 -1.45 11.17
CA ARG A 340 0.40 -0.18 11.83
C ARG A 340 1.07 0.77 10.86
N GLU A 341 2.09 0.30 10.14
CA GLU A 341 2.81 1.12 9.17
C GLU A 341 1.90 1.54 8.00
N LEU A 342 1.04 0.64 7.49
CA LEU A 342 0.01 0.96 6.51
C LEU A 342 -0.91 2.09 7.01
N ARG A 343 -1.41 1.99 8.25
CA ARG A 343 -2.28 3.01 8.85
C ARG A 343 -1.58 4.36 9.01
N ASP A 344 -0.29 4.32 9.33
CA ASP A 344 0.51 5.52 9.58
C ASP A 344 1.06 6.11 8.26
N GLY A 345 0.69 5.55 7.09
CA GLY A 345 1.03 6.04 5.74
C GLY A 345 2.35 5.49 5.18
N ASN A 346 3.06 4.66 5.94
CA ASN A 346 4.39 4.16 5.60
C ASN A 346 4.31 2.85 4.78
N LEU A 347 3.82 2.92 3.54
CA LEU A 347 3.61 1.74 2.68
C LEU A 347 4.89 0.94 2.40
N THR A 348 6.02 1.62 2.15
CA THR A 348 7.33 0.97 1.95
C THR A 348 7.70 0.08 3.12
N LYS A 349 7.65 0.64 4.33
CA LYS A 349 7.98 -0.10 5.56
C LYS A 349 6.98 -1.21 5.85
N SER A 350 5.70 -1.01 5.53
CA SER A 350 4.69 -2.07 5.60
C SER A 350 5.05 -3.24 4.68
N ALA A 351 5.50 -2.97 3.44
CA ALA A 351 5.91 -4.00 2.50
C ALA A 351 7.21 -4.72 2.92
N GLU A 352 8.19 -3.98 3.46
CA GLU A 352 9.42 -4.55 4.02
C GLU A 352 9.12 -5.52 5.16
N ILE A 353 8.22 -5.15 6.08
CA ILE A 353 7.78 -6.03 7.16
C ILE A 353 7.18 -7.31 6.56
N LEU A 354 6.22 -7.22 5.62
CA LEU A 354 5.64 -8.40 4.99
C LEU A 354 6.70 -9.30 4.33
N LYS A 355 7.59 -8.73 3.53
CA LYS A 355 8.62 -9.47 2.77
C LYS A 355 9.71 -10.10 3.66
N SER A 356 9.86 -9.63 4.90
CA SER A 356 10.75 -10.28 5.87
C SER A 356 10.22 -11.63 6.38
N TYR A 357 8.89 -11.81 6.41
CA TYR A 357 8.24 -13.04 6.88
C TYR A 357 7.68 -13.89 5.74
N ASN A 358 7.18 -13.28 4.67
CA ASN A 358 6.51 -13.96 3.57
C ASN A 358 7.19 -13.62 2.25
N ASN A 359 7.71 -14.63 1.55
CA ASN A 359 8.33 -14.42 0.24
C ASN A 359 7.29 -14.11 -0.85
N LEU A 360 6.03 -14.56 -0.69
CA LEU A 360 4.98 -14.53 -1.71
C LEU A 360 3.69 -13.82 -1.21
N PRO A 361 3.77 -12.59 -0.65
CA PRO A 361 2.61 -11.93 -0.02
C PRO A 361 1.49 -11.60 -1.01
N ALA A 362 1.82 -11.26 -2.26
CA ALA A 362 0.82 -11.02 -3.31
C ALA A 362 0.00 -12.27 -3.66
N ILE A 363 0.59 -13.45 -3.49
CA ILE A 363 -0.08 -14.74 -3.68
C ILE A 363 -0.88 -15.11 -2.43
N CYS A 364 -0.25 -15.05 -1.24
CA CYS A 364 -0.88 -15.45 0.03
C CYS A 364 -2.12 -14.63 0.36
N GLY A 365 -2.06 -13.31 0.16
CA GLY A 365 -3.22 -12.43 0.34
C GLY A 365 -4.42 -12.77 -0.53
N ARG A 366 -4.21 -13.49 -1.66
CA ARG A 366 -5.26 -13.95 -2.58
C ARG A 366 -5.81 -15.32 -2.24
N VAL A 367 -4.95 -16.28 -1.87
CA VAL A 367 -5.32 -17.70 -1.87
C VAL A 367 -5.40 -18.36 -0.50
N CYS A 368 -4.86 -17.73 0.55
CA CYS A 368 -4.95 -18.27 1.90
C CYS A 368 -6.43 -18.41 2.34
N PRO A 369 -6.83 -19.50 3.02
CA PRO A 369 -8.12 -19.59 3.69
C PRO A 369 -8.04 -18.87 5.04
N GLN A 370 -8.06 -17.54 5.02
CA GLN A 370 -7.79 -16.72 6.20
C GLN A 370 -8.79 -16.99 7.35
N GLU A 371 -10.01 -17.42 7.02
CA GLU A 371 -11.05 -17.83 7.97
C GLU A 371 -10.63 -18.97 8.89
N ASN A 372 -9.70 -19.81 8.44
CA ASN A 372 -9.15 -20.94 9.21
C ASN A 372 -7.75 -20.64 9.78
N GLN A 373 -7.29 -19.40 9.63
CA GLN A 373 -5.93 -18.97 9.96
C GLN A 373 -5.96 -17.63 10.72
N CYS A 374 -5.18 -16.64 10.28
CA CYS A 374 -4.98 -15.36 10.95
C CYS A 374 -6.27 -14.59 11.24
N GLU A 375 -7.27 -14.63 10.34
CA GLU A 375 -8.54 -13.95 10.52
C GLU A 375 -9.50 -14.75 11.42
N GLY A 376 -9.46 -16.09 11.34
CA GLY A 376 -10.24 -16.97 12.21
C GLY A 376 -9.93 -16.81 13.70
N VAL A 377 -8.69 -16.43 14.02
CA VAL A 377 -8.24 -16.21 15.41
C VAL A 377 -8.23 -14.73 15.83
N CYS A 378 -8.63 -13.81 14.95
CA CYS A 378 -8.61 -12.38 15.21
C CYS A 378 -9.51 -11.99 16.39
N THR A 379 -8.94 -11.29 17.38
CA THR A 379 -9.64 -10.86 18.60
C THR A 379 -10.89 -10.01 18.32
N LEU A 380 -10.87 -9.17 17.28
CA LEU A 380 -12.04 -8.39 16.87
C LEU A 380 -13.20 -9.31 16.45
N GLY A 381 -12.91 -10.31 15.62
CA GLY A 381 -13.87 -11.31 15.14
C GLY A 381 -14.42 -12.20 16.26
N LYS A 382 -13.58 -12.58 17.22
CA LYS A 382 -13.97 -13.42 18.38
C LYS A 382 -15.04 -12.79 19.27
N SER A 383 -15.22 -11.47 19.22
CA SER A 383 -16.29 -10.79 19.97
C SER A 383 -17.71 -11.16 19.50
N GLY A 384 -17.86 -11.69 18.28
CA GLY A 384 -19.15 -11.99 17.64
C GLY A 384 -19.94 -10.76 17.19
N ALA A 385 -19.59 -9.56 17.65
CA ALA A 385 -20.25 -8.30 17.28
C ALA A 385 -19.63 -7.62 16.03
N PHE A 386 -18.44 -8.08 15.63
CA PHE A 386 -17.66 -7.54 14.52
C PHE A 386 -17.10 -8.69 13.68
N GLU A 387 -16.97 -8.49 12.38
CA GLU A 387 -16.15 -9.37 11.54
C GLU A 387 -14.66 -9.20 11.87
N PRO A 388 -13.80 -10.21 11.64
CA PRO A 388 -12.37 -10.06 11.82
C PRO A 388 -11.79 -8.99 10.88
N VAL A 389 -10.61 -8.49 11.20
CA VAL A 389 -9.85 -7.62 10.28
C VAL A 389 -9.53 -8.43 9.03
N ALA A 390 -9.70 -7.85 7.84
CA ALA A 390 -9.41 -8.50 6.57
C ALA A 390 -7.90 -8.48 6.25
N ILE A 391 -7.13 -9.20 7.07
CA ILE A 391 -5.67 -9.28 7.01
C ILE A 391 -5.20 -9.70 5.62
N GLY A 392 -5.81 -10.71 5.00
CA GLY A 392 -5.40 -11.19 3.67
C GLY A 392 -5.56 -10.13 2.59
N ARG A 393 -6.63 -9.31 2.67
CA ARG A 393 -6.87 -8.21 1.73
C ARG A 393 -5.89 -7.06 1.93
N LEU A 394 -5.49 -6.78 3.17
CA LEU A 394 -4.46 -5.78 3.47
C LEU A 394 -3.07 -6.25 3.04
N GLU A 395 -2.73 -7.53 3.27
CA GLU A 395 -1.49 -8.14 2.77
C GLU A 395 -1.42 -8.06 1.23
N ARG A 396 -2.51 -8.43 0.54
CA ARG A 396 -2.64 -8.28 -0.91
C ARG A 396 -2.42 -6.83 -1.35
N PHE A 397 -3.11 -5.87 -0.71
CA PHE A 397 -3.01 -4.45 -1.08
C PHE A 397 -1.57 -3.93 -1.01
N VAL A 398 -0.89 -4.19 0.11
CA VAL A 398 0.50 -3.73 0.31
C VAL A 398 1.44 -4.40 -0.69
N ALA A 399 1.26 -5.70 -0.93
CA ALA A 399 2.09 -6.44 -1.89
C ALA A 399 1.85 -5.99 -3.34
N ASP A 400 0.61 -5.74 -3.73
CA ASP A 400 0.28 -5.23 -5.07
C ASP A 400 0.82 -3.80 -5.28
N TRP A 401 0.68 -2.93 -4.27
CA TRP A 401 1.28 -1.59 -4.30
C TRP A 401 2.80 -1.66 -4.52
N GLU A 402 3.47 -2.53 -3.76
CA GLU A 402 4.92 -2.64 -3.81
C GLU A 402 5.43 -3.25 -5.13
N ARG A 403 4.72 -4.24 -5.68
CA ARG A 403 5.00 -4.78 -7.02
C ARG A 403 5.00 -3.69 -8.08
N VAL A 404 4.02 -2.79 -8.04
CA VAL A 404 3.94 -1.65 -8.97
C VAL A 404 5.09 -0.65 -8.76
N GLN A 405 5.60 -0.47 -7.53
CA GLN A 405 6.78 0.37 -7.30
C GLN A 405 8.08 -0.28 -7.79
N ARG A 406 8.20 -1.60 -7.65
CA ARG A 406 9.40 -2.39 -8.01
C ARG A 406 9.67 -2.46 -9.51
N SER A 407 8.70 -2.18 -10.37
CA SER A 407 8.90 -2.23 -11.83
C SER A 407 10.04 -1.31 -12.34
N ASN A 408 10.61 -0.46 -11.47
CA ASN A 408 11.73 0.44 -11.75
C ASN A 408 13.08 0.06 -11.08
N GLN A 409 13.19 -1.04 -10.33
CA GLN A 409 14.44 -1.40 -9.62
C GLN A 409 14.88 -2.85 -9.90
N LYS A 410 15.96 -3.03 -10.68
CA LYS A 410 16.66 -4.31 -10.84
C LYS A 410 17.82 -4.40 -9.86
N ASN A 411 17.59 -4.94 -8.68
CA ASN A 411 18.69 -5.31 -7.77
C ASN A 411 19.03 -6.78 -8.02
N ASN A 412 20.04 -7.03 -8.86
CA ASN A 412 20.61 -8.37 -9.01
C ASN A 412 21.65 -8.58 -7.91
N ILE A 413 21.38 -9.50 -6.98
CA ILE A 413 22.42 -9.96 -6.06
C ILE A 413 23.34 -10.88 -6.87
N GLN A 414 24.59 -10.46 -7.07
CA GLN A 414 25.60 -11.26 -7.76
C GLN A 414 26.41 -12.00 -6.70
N LEU A 415 26.11 -13.29 -6.51
CA LEU A 415 26.92 -14.16 -5.65
C LEU A 415 28.27 -14.40 -6.33
N THR A 416 29.37 -14.21 -5.60
CA THR A 416 30.73 -14.59 -6.05
C THR A 416 31.16 -15.88 -5.35
N GLU A 417 31.95 -16.71 -6.02
CA GLU A 417 32.40 -18.02 -5.49
C GLU A 417 33.09 -17.93 -4.12
N ASN A 418 33.70 -16.79 -3.79
CA ASN A 418 34.38 -16.56 -2.52
C ASN A 418 33.44 -16.31 -1.32
N ASN A 419 32.11 -16.23 -1.53
CA ASN A 419 31.14 -15.83 -0.51
C ASN A 419 29.97 -16.82 -0.30
N ILE A 420 30.03 -18.04 -0.85
CA ILE A 420 28.95 -19.03 -0.69
C ILE A 420 29.14 -19.89 0.57
N LYS A 421 28.09 -20.02 1.40
CA LYS A 421 28.11 -20.85 2.62
C LYS A 421 28.02 -22.35 2.35
N GLY A 422 27.44 -22.72 1.22
CA GLY A 422 27.17 -24.10 0.81
C GLY A 422 26.25 -24.13 -0.41
N LYS A 423 26.05 -25.32 -0.97
CA LYS A 423 25.22 -25.59 -2.15
C LYS A 423 24.00 -26.41 -1.76
N VAL A 424 22.81 -25.93 -2.13
CA VAL A 424 21.55 -26.62 -1.82
C VAL A 424 20.73 -26.86 -3.08
N ALA A 425 20.31 -28.11 -3.28
CA ALA A 425 19.37 -28.46 -4.33
C ALA A 425 17.93 -28.46 -3.79
N VAL A 426 17.00 -27.92 -4.58
CA VAL A 426 15.58 -27.86 -4.26
C VAL A 426 14.79 -28.58 -5.35
N VAL A 427 14.08 -29.65 -5.00
CA VAL A 427 13.28 -30.44 -5.94
C VAL A 427 11.83 -29.96 -5.93
N GLY A 428 11.44 -29.25 -6.98
CA GLY A 428 10.11 -28.67 -7.20
C GLY A 428 10.05 -27.16 -6.95
N ALA A 429 9.54 -26.41 -7.93
CA ALA A 429 9.40 -24.95 -7.88
C ALA A 429 8.00 -24.51 -7.39
N GLY A 430 7.39 -25.28 -6.48
CA GLY A 430 6.15 -24.90 -5.80
C GLY A 430 6.38 -23.92 -4.64
N PRO A 431 5.32 -23.54 -3.90
CA PRO A 431 5.43 -22.59 -2.78
C PRO A 431 6.50 -22.95 -1.74
N ALA A 432 6.62 -24.24 -1.37
CA ALA A 432 7.63 -24.69 -0.42
C ALA A 432 9.05 -24.51 -0.96
N GLY A 433 9.32 -24.98 -2.18
CA GLY A 433 10.64 -24.88 -2.82
C GLY A 433 11.08 -23.45 -3.07
N LEU A 434 10.20 -22.60 -3.59
CA LEU A 434 10.47 -21.16 -3.77
C LEU A 434 10.79 -20.47 -2.44
N THR A 435 10.11 -20.87 -1.36
CA THR A 435 10.36 -20.32 -0.02
C THR A 435 11.73 -20.73 0.51
N VAL A 436 12.06 -22.02 0.43
CA VAL A 436 13.37 -22.54 0.85
C VAL A 436 14.49 -21.84 0.09
N ALA A 437 14.34 -21.74 -1.23
CA ALA A 437 15.36 -21.16 -2.06
C ALA A 437 15.58 -19.67 -1.78
N ALA A 438 14.51 -18.90 -1.64
CA ALA A 438 14.60 -17.48 -1.31
C ALA A 438 15.23 -17.24 0.07
N ASP A 439 14.82 -17.98 1.10
CA ASP A 439 15.34 -17.80 2.47
C ASP A 439 16.82 -18.19 2.55
N LEU A 440 17.24 -19.29 1.90
CA LEU A 440 18.65 -19.71 1.86
C LEU A 440 19.52 -18.77 1.03
N ALA A 441 19.04 -18.29 -0.13
CA ALA A 441 19.79 -17.35 -0.96
C ALA A 441 20.07 -16.03 -0.21
N LYS A 442 19.07 -15.51 0.53
CA LYS A 442 19.21 -14.29 1.35
C LYS A 442 20.31 -14.37 2.40
N ILE A 443 20.65 -15.57 2.87
CA ILE A 443 21.67 -15.77 3.91
C ILE A 443 22.99 -16.33 3.36
N GLY A 444 23.15 -16.39 2.03
CA GLY A 444 24.43 -16.63 1.35
C GLY A 444 24.67 -18.04 0.80
N TYR A 445 23.63 -18.84 0.57
CA TYR A 445 23.77 -20.16 -0.08
C TYR A 445 23.66 -20.06 -1.60
N TYR A 446 24.38 -20.92 -2.32
CA TYR A 446 24.06 -21.23 -3.71
C TYR A 446 22.87 -22.18 -3.72
N VAL A 447 21.81 -21.81 -4.42
CA VAL A 447 20.59 -22.62 -4.50
C VAL A 447 20.19 -22.86 -5.94
N LYS A 448 19.97 -24.12 -6.28
CA LYS A 448 19.43 -24.54 -7.58
C LYS A 448 18.12 -25.30 -7.40
N ILE A 449 17.08 -24.81 -8.06
CA ILE A 449 15.76 -25.46 -8.10
C ILE A 449 15.67 -26.31 -9.38
N PHE A 450 15.23 -27.55 -9.23
CA PHE A 450 14.89 -28.46 -10.33
C PHE A 450 13.38 -28.61 -10.41
N GLU A 451 12.79 -28.20 -11.53
CA GLU A 451 11.35 -28.25 -11.79
C GLU A 451 11.03 -29.18 -12.96
N ALA A 452 10.05 -30.06 -12.79
CA ALA A 452 9.69 -31.06 -13.79
C ALA A 452 8.96 -30.46 -14.99
N LEU A 453 8.18 -29.40 -14.78
CA LEU A 453 7.42 -28.73 -15.84
C LEU A 453 8.23 -27.59 -16.48
N HIS A 454 7.84 -27.22 -17.69
CA HIS A 454 8.42 -26.09 -18.45
C HIS A 454 8.14 -24.70 -17.81
N LYS A 455 7.40 -24.64 -16.70
CA LYS A 455 7.14 -23.39 -15.95
C LYS A 455 7.15 -23.63 -14.43
N PRO A 456 7.81 -22.75 -13.65
CA PRO A 456 7.80 -22.81 -12.19
C PRO A 456 6.47 -22.33 -11.58
N GLY A 457 6.33 -22.51 -10.26
CA GLY A 457 5.19 -22.06 -9.46
C GLY A 457 4.28 -23.21 -8.97
N GLY A 458 4.45 -24.43 -9.48
CA GLY A 458 3.66 -25.59 -9.07
C GLY A 458 2.15 -25.34 -9.19
N VAL A 459 1.39 -25.65 -8.13
CA VAL A 459 -0.08 -25.47 -8.11
C VAL A 459 -0.52 -24.02 -8.36
N LEU A 460 0.35 -23.04 -8.10
CA LEU A 460 0.08 -21.62 -8.38
C LEU A 460 -0.06 -21.37 -9.88
N THR A 461 0.61 -22.17 -10.71
CA THR A 461 0.66 -22.05 -12.16
C THR A 461 -0.32 -22.99 -12.85
N TYR A 462 -0.31 -24.28 -12.52
CA TYR A 462 -1.16 -25.26 -13.21
C TYR A 462 -2.52 -25.50 -12.55
N GLY A 463 -2.67 -25.20 -11.25
CA GLY A 463 -3.84 -25.59 -10.46
C GLY A 463 -4.84 -24.48 -10.24
N ILE A 464 -4.43 -23.43 -9.52
CA ILE A 464 -5.29 -22.29 -9.18
C ILE A 464 -5.56 -21.50 -10.47
N PRO A 465 -6.79 -21.13 -10.84
CA PRO A 465 -7.06 -20.39 -12.08
C PRO A 465 -6.70 -18.90 -12.03
N GLU A 466 -6.58 -18.28 -13.21
CA GLU A 466 -6.27 -16.86 -13.41
C GLU A 466 -7.26 -15.92 -12.70
N PHE A 467 -8.54 -16.29 -12.67
CA PHE A 467 -9.59 -15.48 -12.05
C PHE A 467 -9.50 -15.40 -10.51
N ARG A 468 -8.63 -16.21 -9.89
CA ARG A 468 -8.27 -16.17 -8.46
C ARG A 468 -6.84 -15.72 -8.23
N LEU A 469 -5.92 -16.19 -9.07
CA LEU A 469 -4.50 -15.90 -8.95
C LEU A 469 -3.90 -15.67 -10.34
N PRO A 470 -3.74 -14.38 -10.74
CA PRO A 470 -3.16 -14.06 -12.03
C PRO A 470 -1.72 -14.58 -12.17
N LYS A 471 -1.39 -15.20 -13.31
CA LYS A 471 -0.07 -15.85 -13.51
C LYS A 471 1.07 -14.87 -13.62
N GLU A 472 0.79 -13.67 -14.10
CA GLU A 472 1.77 -12.58 -14.13
C GLU A 472 2.36 -12.32 -12.73
N ILE A 473 1.51 -12.34 -11.68
CA ILE A 473 1.94 -12.19 -10.28
C ILE A 473 2.85 -13.35 -9.84
N VAL A 474 2.50 -14.57 -10.23
CA VAL A 474 3.30 -15.77 -9.90
C VAL A 474 4.69 -15.67 -10.55
N PHE A 475 4.74 -15.28 -11.82
CA PHE A 475 6.01 -15.16 -12.54
C PHE A 475 6.85 -13.99 -12.03
N GLU A 476 6.26 -12.84 -11.70
CA GLU A 476 7.00 -11.75 -11.04
C GLU A 476 7.62 -12.17 -9.70
N GLU A 477 6.88 -12.94 -8.90
CA GLU A 477 7.41 -13.47 -7.63
C GLU A 477 8.52 -14.50 -7.85
N VAL A 478 8.43 -15.31 -8.90
CA VAL A 478 9.53 -16.21 -9.31
C VAL A 478 10.75 -15.41 -9.77
N GLU A 479 10.57 -14.34 -10.55
CA GLU A 479 11.67 -13.48 -10.97
C GLU A 479 12.32 -12.76 -9.79
N TYR A 480 11.54 -12.39 -8.76
CA TYR A 480 12.09 -11.91 -7.49
C TYR A 480 12.96 -12.97 -6.80
N VAL A 481 12.54 -14.25 -6.77
CA VAL A 481 13.38 -15.32 -6.21
C VAL A 481 14.67 -15.48 -7.02
N LYS A 482 14.60 -15.42 -8.34
CA LYS A 482 15.79 -15.47 -9.22
C LYS A 482 16.72 -14.27 -9.00
N SER A 483 16.18 -13.08 -8.74
CA SER A 483 17.00 -11.89 -8.47
C SER A 483 17.82 -11.98 -7.18
N LEU A 484 17.51 -12.94 -6.29
CA LEU A 484 18.31 -13.28 -5.11
C LEU A 484 19.51 -14.18 -5.43
N GLY A 485 19.72 -14.55 -6.70
CA GLY A 485 20.79 -15.46 -7.13
C GLY A 485 20.41 -16.94 -7.17
N VAL A 486 19.11 -17.25 -7.07
CA VAL A 486 18.59 -18.62 -7.20
C VAL A 486 18.55 -19.02 -8.67
N GLU A 487 19.13 -20.17 -9.00
CA GLU A 487 18.99 -20.79 -10.31
C GLU A 487 17.76 -21.69 -10.36
N ILE A 488 17.00 -21.64 -11.46
CA ILE A 488 15.83 -22.50 -11.67
C ILE A 488 16.00 -23.19 -13.01
N GLU A 489 16.11 -24.51 -12.99
CA GLU A 489 16.19 -25.37 -14.16
C GLU A 489 14.85 -26.11 -14.33
N THR A 490 14.12 -25.78 -15.39
CA THR A 490 12.85 -26.43 -15.76
C THR A 490 13.10 -27.68 -16.60
N ASP A 491 12.06 -28.46 -16.82
CA ASP A 491 12.10 -29.69 -17.63
C ASP A 491 13.02 -30.79 -17.06
N VAL A 492 13.27 -30.74 -15.74
CA VAL A 492 14.09 -31.72 -15.02
C VAL A 492 13.22 -32.59 -14.12
N VAL A 493 13.03 -33.85 -14.53
CA VAL A 493 12.35 -34.84 -13.70
C VAL A 493 13.38 -35.54 -12.81
N VAL A 494 13.51 -35.11 -11.56
CA VAL A 494 14.41 -35.73 -10.58
C VAL A 494 14.02 -37.19 -10.34
N GLY A 495 15.02 -38.08 -10.38
CA GLY A 495 14.86 -39.53 -10.42
C GLY A 495 14.80 -40.12 -11.83
N LYS A 496 14.86 -39.28 -12.87
CA LYS A 496 14.93 -39.67 -14.30
C LYS A 496 15.97 -38.88 -15.08
N THR A 497 15.82 -37.56 -15.17
CA THR A 497 16.73 -36.66 -15.88
C THR A 497 18.05 -36.48 -15.12
N ILE A 498 17.94 -36.36 -13.79
CA ILE A 498 19.06 -36.37 -12.84
C ILE A 498 18.74 -37.36 -11.73
N THR A 499 19.74 -38.12 -11.30
CA THR A 499 19.61 -39.12 -10.23
C THR A 499 19.86 -38.50 -8.86
N ILE A 500 19.39 -39.16 -7.80
CA ILE A 500 19.61 -38.70 -6.43
C ILE A 500 21.09 -38.75 -6.06
N ASP A 501 21.83 -39.73 -6.58
CA ASP A 501 23.26 -39.88 -6.28
C ASP A 501 24.08 -38.74 -6.89
N GLU A 502 23.81 -38.36 -8.15
CA GLU A 502 24.41 -37.18 -8.77
C GLU A 502 24.11 -35.90 -7.97
N MET A 503 22.88 -35.75 -7.46
CA MET A 503 22.53 -34.61 -6.61
C MET A 503 23.27 -34.62 -5.26
N LYS A 504 23.47 -35.79 -4.65
CA LYS A 504 24.23 -35.93 -3.39
C LYS A 504 25.73 -35.65 -3.58
N GLU A 505 26.26 -35.85 -4.78
CA GLU A 505 27.65 -35.53 -5.12
C GLU A 505 27.88 -34.03 -5.35
N GLU A 506 26.89 -33.33 -5.92
CA GLU A 506 27.01 -31.90 -6.29
C GLU A 506 26.59 -30.93 -5.16
N PHE A 507 25.67 -31.32 -4.27
CA PHE A 507 25.04 -30.44 -3.28
C PHE A 507 25.24 -30.92 -1.84
N ASP A 508 25.44 -29.97 -0.92
CA ASP A 508 25.62 -30.23 0.52
C ASP A 508 24.30 -30.64 1.22
N ALA A 509 23.17 -30.22 0.66
CA ALA A 509 21.83 -30.55 1.15
C ALA A 509 20.80 -30.59 0.01
N ILE A 510 19.76 -31.40 0.19
CA ILE A 510 18.63 -31.54 -0.74
C ILE A 510 17.32 -31.25 0.00
N PHE A 511 16.47 -30.41 -0.57
CA PHE A 511 15.09 -30.20 -0.12
C PHE A 511 14.10 -30.75 -1.14
N ILE A 512 13.12 -31.54 -0.69
CA ILE A 512 12.07 -32.14 -1.51
C ILE A 512 10.74 -31.43 -1.28
N GLY A 513 10.27 -30.71 -2.30
CA GLY A 513 9.03 -29.92 -2.30
C GLY A 513 8.10 -30.25 -3.48
N THR A 514 8.06 -31.50 -3.93
CA THR A 514 7.34 -31.94 -5.13
C THR A 514 5.81 -31.96 -5.02
N GLY A 515 5.28 -31.78 -3.81
CA GLY A 515 3.85 -31.77 -3.52
C GLY A 515 3.13 -33.11 -3.75
N ALA A 516 1.80 -33.07 -3.78
CA ALA A 516 0.94 -34.23 -4.00
C ALA A 516 0.19 -34.09 -5.34
N GLY A 517 0.84 -34.37 -6.47
CA GLY A 517 0.29 -34.09 -7.80
C GLY A 517 -0.53 -35.22 -8.45
N THR A 518 -0.47 -36.45 -7.94
CA THR A 518 -1.11 -37.62 -8.58
C THR A 518 -2.63 -37.61 -8.34
N PRO A 519 -3.51 -37.59 -9.36
CA PRO A 519 -4.95 -37.55 -9.15
C PRO A 519 -5.50 -38.85 -8.56
N LYS A 520 -6.53 -38.74 -7.71
CA LYS A 520 -7.36 -39.88 -7.28
C LYS A 520 -8.60 -40.02 -8.17
N PHE A 521 -8.94 -41.26 -8.48
CA PHE A 521 -10.15 -41.63 -9.20
C PHE A 521 -11.13 -42.36 -8.26
N LEU A 522 -12.42 -42.34 -8.59
CA LEU A 522 -13.48 -42.98 -7.82
C LEU A 522 -13.43 -44.50 -7.94
N ASN A 523 -12.85 -45.02 -9.03
CA ASN A 523 -12.85 -46.43 -9.41
C ASN A 523 -14.27 -46.96 -9.64
N ILE A 524 -15.06 -46.21 -10.41
CA ILE A 524 -16.45 -46.57 -10.77
C ILE A 524 -16.54 -46.99 -12.24
N PRO A 525 -17.55 -47.78 -12.63
CA PRO A 525 -17.78 -48.11 -14.03
C PRO A 525 -17.95 -46.85 -14.90
N GLY A 526 -17.35 -46.86 -16.09
CA GLY A 526 -17.44 -45.75 -17.06
C GLY A 526 -16.49 -44.58 -16.80
N GLU A 527 -15.60 -44.64 -15.80
CA GLU A 527 -14.66 -43.55 -15.49
C GLU A 527 -13.62 -43.25 -16.61
N ASN A 528 -13.51 -44.14 -17.61
CA ASN A 528 -12.64 -43.97 -18.78
C ASN A 528 -13.39 -43.47 -20.04
N LEU A 529 -14.65 -43.06 -19.93
CA LEU A 529 -15.42 -42.53 -21.07
C LEU A 529 -14.88 -41.18 -21.56
N ASN A 530 -15.08 -40.88 -22.85
CA ASN A 530 -14.75 -39.59 -23.43
C ASN A 530 -15.62 -38.50 -22.78
N GLY A 531 -14.98 -37.50 -22.16
CA GLY A 531 -15.66 -36.48 -21.36
C GLY A 531 -15.58 -36.73 -19.86
N VAL A 532 -14.87 -37.76 -19.39
CA VAL A 532 -14.44 -37.85 -17.99
C VAL A 532 -13.02 -37.30 -17.86
N TYR A 533 -12.82 -36.38 -16.91
CA TYR A 533 -11.54 -35.74 -16.62
C TYR A 533 -11.18 -35.90 -15.15
N SER A 534 -9.89 -36.08 -14.87
CA SER A 534 -9.38 -35.68 -13.55
C SER A 534 -9.32 -34.15 -13.47
N SER A 535 -9.52 -33.58 -12.29
CA SER A 535 -9.35 -32.14 -12.09
C SER A 535 -7.94 -31.66 -12.43
N SER A 536 -6.92 -32.50 -12.16
CA SER A 536 -5.52 -32.21 -12.52
C SER A 536 -5.35 -32.01 -14.02
N GLU A 537 -5.88 -32.92 -14.84
CA GLU A 537 -5.81 -32.77 -16.30
C GLU A 537 -6.57 -31.53 -16.76
N PHE A 538 -7.83 -31.39 -16.32
CA PHE A 538 -8.70 -30.30 -16.75
C PHE A 538 -8.08 -28.93 -16.43
N LEU A 539 -7.66 -28.72 -15.19
CA LEU A 539 -7.05 -27.47 -14.75
C LEU A 539 -5.66 -27.25 -15.36
N THR A 540 -4.86 -28.29 -15.61
CA THR A 540 -3.58 -28.14 -16.31
C THR A 540 -3.78 -27.66 -17.75
N ARG A 541 -4.75 -28.24 -18.48
CA ARG A 541 -5.12 -27.77 -19.83
C ARG A 541 -5.60 -26.32 -19.79
N VAL A 542 -6.49 -25.99 -18.86
CA VAL A 542 -7.06 -24.64 -18.76
C VAL A 542 -5.99 -23.61 -18.35
N ASN A 543 -5.21 -23.88 -17.31
CA ASN A 543 -4.34 -22.88 -16.69
C ASN A 543 -2.93 -22.86 -17.29
N LEU A 544 -2.23 -24.00 -17.29
CA LEU A 544 -0.84 -24.08 -17.75
C LEU A 544 -0.76 -23.93 -19.27
N MET A 545 -1.65 -24.63 -19.96
CA MET A 545 -1.71 -24.67 -21.43
C MET A 545 -2.65 -23.62 -22.04
N LYS A 546 -3.34 -22.83 -21.20
CA LYS A 546 -4.26 -21.77 -21.62
C LYS A 546 -5.34 -22.21 -22.61
N ALA A 547 -5.84 -23.45 -22.49
CA ALA A 547 -6.78 -24.02 -23.46
C ALA A 547 -8.09 -23.22 -23.65
N TYR A 548 -8.41 -22.28 -22.75
CA TYR A 548 -9.51 -21.34 -22.92
C TYR A 548 -9.27 -20.29 -24.03
N GLU A 549 -8.04 -20.15 -24.54
CA GLU A 549 -7.67 -19.28 -25.67
C GLU A 549 -7.62 -20.04 -27.01
N PHE A 550 -7.95 -21.33 -27.04
CA PHE A 550 -7.97 -22.12 -28.28
C PHE A 550 -8.90 -21.46 -29.34
N PRO A 551 -8.50 -21.36 -30.62
CA PRO A 551 -7.32 -21.96 -31.25
C PRO A 551 -6.07 -21.05 -31.30
N LEU A 552 -5.98 -19.98 -30.50
CA LEU A 552 -4.75 -19.16 -30.41
C LEU A 552 -3.59 -19.94 -29.77
N VAL A 553 -3.92 -20.96 -28.98
CA VAL A 553 -2.99 -21.95 -28.44
C VAL A 553 -3.34 -23.34 -28.95
N ASP A 554 -2.34 -24.24 -28.95
CA ASP A 554 -2.48 -25.56 -29.58
C ASP A 554 -3.25 -26.58 -28.73
N THR A 555 -3.29 -26.40 -27.41
CA THR A 555 -3.90 -27.38 -26.51
C THR A 555 -5.41 -27.19 -26.44
N PRO A 556 -6.23 -28.19 -26.82
CA PRO A 556 -7.66 -28.13 -26.67
C PRO A 556 -8.12 -28.56 -25.25
N VAL A 557 -9.34 -28.17 -24.90
CA VAL A 557 -10.10 -28.67 -23.75
C VAL A 557 -11.55 -28.93 -24.19
N LYS A 558 -12.17 -30.01 -23.72
CA LYS A 558 -13.57 -30.31 -24.05
C LYS A 558 -14.49 -29.28 -23.38
N ILE A 559 -15.34 -28.64 -24.17
CA ILE A 559 -16.41 -27.77 -23.70
C ILE A 559 -17.67 -28.63 -23.55
N GLY A 560 -18.14 -28.83 -22.32
CA GLY A 560 -19.39 -29.54 -22.03
C GLY A 560 -20.55 -28.57 -21.82
N LYS A 561 -21.75 -28.94 -22.25
CA LYS A 561 -22.98 -28.17 -21.99
C LYS A 561 -23.50 -28.42 -20.58
N HIS A 562 -23.48 -29.68 -20.14
CA HIS A 562 -23.95 -30.12 -18.83
C HIS A 562 -22.80 -30.77 -18.07
N VAL A 563 -22.20 -29.99 -17.18
CA VAL A 563 -20.98 -30.39 -16.48
C VAL A 563 -21.31 -30.84 -15.06
N VAL A 564 -20.82 -32.01 -14.68
CA VAL A 564 -20.85 -32.50 -13.30
C VAL A 564 -19.44 -32.48 -12.73
N VAL A 565 -19.25 -31.89 -11.55
CA VAL A 565 -17.97 -31.89 -10.82
C VAL A 565 -18.15 -32.58 -9.49
N VAL A 566 -17.36 -33.62 -9.21
CA VAL A 566 -17.40 -34.32 -7.91
C VAL A 566 -16.32 -33.80 -6.98
N GLY A 567 -16.72 -33.27 -5.83
CA GLY A 567 -15.79 -32.75 -4.82
C GLY A 567 -16.38 -31.58 -4.04
N GLY A 568 -15.65 -31.12 -3.02
CA GLY A 568 -16.06 -29.96 -2.20
C GLY A 568 -14.89 -29.07 -1.76
N GLY A 569 -13.68 -29.31 -2.27
CA GLY A 569 -12.52 -28.45 -1.98
C GLY A 569 -12.37 -27.33 -3.00
N ASN A 570 -11.34 -26.50 -2.80
CA ASN A 570 -11.00 -25.42 -3.75
C ASN A 570 -10.82 -25.93 -5.18
N VAL A 571 -10.22 -27.10 -5.36
CA VAL A 571 -10.05 -27.73 -6.69
C VAL A 571 -11.39 -27.97 -7.39
N ALA A 572 -12.45 -28.34 -6.65
CA ALA A 572 -13.78 -28.50 -7.23
C ALA A 572 -14.42 -27.15 -7.59
N MET A 573 -14.21 -26.11 -6.77
CA MET A 573 -14.68 -24.76 -7.07
C MET A 573 -13.97 -24.19 -8.31
N ASP A 574 -12.65 -24.40 -8.39
CA ASP A 574 -11.82 -23.95 -9.51
C ASP A 574 -12.22 -24.64 -10.82
N ALA A 575 -12.40 -25.97 -10.79
CA ALA A 575 -12.84 -26.73 -11.95
C ALA A 575 -14.25 -26.33 -12.42
N SER A 576 -15.21 -26.20 -11.49
CA SER A 576 -16.60 -25.84 -11.83
C SER A 576 -16.70 -24.42 -12.41
N ARG A 577 -16.03 -23.44 -11.79
CA ARG A 577 -15.98 -22.05 -12.27
C ARG A 577 -15.23 -21.90 -13.59
N SER A 578 -14.23 -22.73 -13.84
CA SER A 578 -13.51 -22.76 -15.12
C SER A 578 -14.37 -23.38 -16.22
N ALA A 579 -15.08 -24.47 -15.93
CA ALA A 579 -16.02 -25.09 -16.88
C ALA A 579 -17.14 -24.13 -17.29
N LEU A 580 -17.68 -23.36 -16.33
CA LEU A 580 -18.65 -22.31 -16.62
C LEU A 580 -18.09 -21.26 -17.59
N ARG A 581 -16.86 -20.80 -17.37
CA ARG A 581 -16.18 -19.80 -18.20
C ARG A 581 -15.84 -20.28 -19.60
N LEU A 582 -15.68 -21.59 -19.79
CA LEU A 582 -15.52 -22.20 -21.11
C LEU A 582 -16.83 -22.27 -21.91
N GLY A 583 -17.97 -21.91 -21.32
CA GLY A 583 -19.26 -21.83 -22.00
C GLY A 583 -20.24 -22.96 -21.65
N ALA A 584 -20.07 -23.63 -20.51
CA ALA A 584 -21.07 -24.59 -20.05
C ALA A 584 -22.43 -23.91 -19.79
N GLU A 585 -23.51 -24.55 -20.23
CA GLU A 585 -24.89 -24.07 -20.02
C GLU A 585 -25.32 -24.31 -18.57
N ALA A 586 -24.91 -25.43 -17.98
CA ALA A 586 -25.14 -25.74 -16.57
C ALA A 586 -23.94 -26.48 -15.96
N VAL A 587 -23.52 -26.06 -14.77
CA VAL A 587 -22.50 -26.73 -13.97
C VAL A 587 -23.10 -27.14 -12.63
N THR A 588 -22.94 -28.41 -12.27
CA THR A 588 -23.42 -28.97 -11.00
C THR A 588 -22.28 -29.61 -10.22
N VAL A 589 -22.03 -29.12 -9.01
CA VAL A 589 -21.11 -29.72 -8.05
C VAL A 589 -21.85 -30.75 -7.22
N VAL A 590 -21.43 -32.02 -7.28
CA VAL A 590 -21.93 -33.09 -6.42
C VAL A 590 -20.97 -33.30 -5.25
N TYR A 591 -21.48 -33.22 -4.03
CA TYR A 591 -20.69 -33.38 -2.83
C TYR A 591 -21.34 -34.34 -1.85
N ARG A 592 -20.56 -35.32 -1.38
CA ARG A 592 -21.05 -36.39 -0.49
C ARG A 592 -21.44 -35.94 0.92
N ARG A 593 -21.12 -34.70 1.31
CA ARG A 593 -21.50 -34.08 2.60
C ARG A 593 -22.33 -32.82 2.36
N THR A 594 -22.54 -32.00 3.39
CA THR A 594 -23.27 -30.73 3.28
C THR A 594 -22.32 -29.56 3.10
N GLU A 595 -22.88 -28.37 2.87
CA GLU A 595 -22.16 -27.10 2.84
C GLU A 595 -21.29 -26.87 4.09
N GLN A 596 -21.77 -27.28 5.28
CA GLN A 596 -21.06 -27.08 6.54
C GLN A 596 -19.73 -27.85 6.62
N GLU A 597 -19.63 -29.01 5.96
CA GLU A 597 -18.40 -29.82 5.95
C GLU A 597 -17.49 -29.52 4.75
N MET A 598 -17.89 -28.59 3.87
CA MET A 598 -17.18 -28.26 2.65
C MET A 598 -15.82 -27.62 3.00
N PRO A 599 -14.69 -28.17 2.51
CA PRO A 599 -13.36 -27.62 2.80
C PRO A 599 -12.92 -26.47 1.89
N ALA A 600 -13.74 -26.08 0.89
CA ALA A 600 -13.43 -24.94 0.04
C ALA A 600 -13.44 -23.63 0.84
N ARG A 601 -12.62 -22.67 0.40
CA ARG A 601 -12.58 -21.32 0.96
C ARG A 601 -13.96 -20.67 0.76
N LYS A 602 -14.47 -20.03 1.82
CA LYS A 602 -15.85 -19.51 1.84
C LYS A 602 -16.10 -18.52 0.71
N GLU A 603 -15.16 -17.60 0.49
CA GLU A 603 -15.24 -16.59 -0.58
C GLU A 603 -15.33 -17.22 -1.98
N GLU A 604 -14.69 -18.37 -2.22
CA GLU A 604 -14.74 -19.04 -3.53
C GLU A 604 -16.06 -19.79 -3.76
N TYR A 605 -16.65 -20.34 -2.69
CA TYR A 605 -18.00 -20.88 -2.74
C TYR A 605 -19.04 -19.79 -2.98
N GLU A 606 -18.97 -18.66 -2.25
CA GLU A 606 -19.84 -17.51 -2.48
C GLU A 606 -19.73 -17.02 -3.93
N ASN A 607 -18.51 -16.91 -4.46
CA ASN A 607 -18.29 -16.55 -5.86
C ASN A 607 -18.90 -17.57 -6.84
N ALA A 608 -18.82 -18.88 -6.54
CA ALA A 608 -19.40 -19.95 -7.36
C ALA A 608 -20.93 -19.88 -7.39
N VAL A 609 -21.57 -19.65 -6.24
CA VAL A 609 -23.02 -19.48 -6.11
C VAL A 609 -23.47 -18.22 -6.86
N GLU A 610 -22.79 -17.09 -6.65
CA GLU A 610 -23.06 -15.83 -7.36
C GLU A 610 -22.95 -15.97 -8.89
N GLU A 611 -22.07 -16.85 -9.39
CA GLU A 611 -21.88 -17.14 -10.82
C GLU A 611 -22.91 -18.11 -11.39
N GLY A 612 -23.75 -18.74 -10.56
CA GLY A 612 -24.83 -19.65 -10.97
C GLY A 612 -24.47 -21.13 -10.98
N ILE A 613 -23.42 -21.55 -10.25
CA ILE A 613 -23.07 -22.97 -10.09
C ILE A 613 -24.09 -23.65 -9.17
N ASN A 614 -24.61 -24.79 -9.62
CA ASN A 614 -25.54 -25.60 -8.84
C ASN A 614 -24.81 -26.53 -7.88
N PHE A 615 -25.38 -26.76 -6.70
CA PHE A 615 -24.82 -27.66 -5.70
C PHE A 615 -25.81 -28.76 -5.33
N MET A 616 -25.35 -30.01 -5.42
CA MET A 616 -26.07 -31.19 -4.96
C MET A 616 -25.34 -31.80 -3.77
N TRP A 617 -25.82 -31.42 -2.58
CA TRP A 617 -25.34 -31.94 -1.32
C TRP A 617 -25.75 -33.39 -1.10
N LEU A 618 -25.03 -34.07 -0.21
CA LEU A 618 -25.30 -35.46 0.16
C LEU A 618 -25.46 -36.37 -1.06
N THR A 619 -24.58 -36.21 -2.05
CA THR A 619 -24.64 -36.91 -3.34
C THR A 619 -23.28 -37.47 -3.70
N ASN A 620 -23.22 -38.74 -4.13
CA ASN A 620 -21.97 -39.40 -4.52
C ASN A 620 -22.15 -40.18 -5.84
N PRO A 621 -21.30 -39.94 -6.86
CA PRO A 621 -21.30 -40.73 -8.09
C PRO A 621 -20.95 -42.19 -7.86
N ILE A 622 -21.59 -43.09 -8.62
CA ILE A 622 -21.37 -44.53 -8.54
C ILE A 622 -21.15 -45.20 -9.91
N GLU A 623 -21.53 -44.55 -11.01
CA GLU A 623 -21.36 -45.05 -12.38
C GLU A 623 -21.46 -43.88 -13.38
N CYS A 624 -20.64 -43.91 -14.43
CA CYS A 624 -20.74 -43.03 -15.60
C CYS A 624 -21.32 -43.82 -16.78
N LYS A 625 -22.36 -43.30 -17.43
CA LYS A 625 -22.96 -43.91 -18.62
C LYS A 625 -22.49 -43.19 -19.87
N GLY A 626 -22.33 -43.96 -20.95
CA GLY A 626 -21.95 -43.42 -22.24
C GLY A 626 -22.74 -44.02 -23.40
N ASN A 627 -22.61 -43.40 -24.56
CA ASN A 627 -23.19 -43.88 -25.80
C ASN A 627 -22.30 -44.93 -26.51
N GLU A 628 -22.74 -45.43 -27.66
CA GLU A 628 -22.00 -46.42 -28.47
C GLU A 628 -20.63 -45.91 -28.97
N LYS A 629 -20.42 -44.59 -29.01
CA LYS A 629 -19.14 -43.95 -29.37
C LYS A 629 -18.20 -43.78 -28.17
N GLY A 630 -18.61 -44.22 -26.99
CA GLY A 630 -17.86 -44.07 -25.74
C GLY A 630 -17.87 -42.64 -25.18
N GLU A 631 -18.84 -41.82 -25.57
CA GLU A 631 -19.00 -40.46 -25.03
C GLU A 631 -19.92 -40.46 -23.81
N LEU A 632 -19.53 -39.74 -22.77
CA LEU A 632 -20.35 -39.55 -21.57
C LEU A 632 -21.71 -38.94 -21.92
N THR A 633 -22.78 -39.53 -21.38
CA THR A 633 -24.16 -39.02 -21.51
C THR A 633 -24.81 -38.70 -20.16
N SER A 634 -24.38 -39.38 -19.08
CA SER A 634 -24.89 -39.13 -17.73
C SER A 634 -24.01 -39.71 -16.63
N VAL A 635 -24.24 -39.23 -15.40
CA VAL A 635 -23.60 -39.73 -14.18
C VAL A 635 -24.68 -40.23 -13.23
N VAL A 636 -24.62 -41.51 -12.87
CA VAL A 636 -25.49 -42.12 -11.86
C VAL A 636 -24.92 -41.83 -10.48
N CYS A 637 -25.78 -41.31 -9.61
CA CYS A 637 -25.44 -40.89 -8.26
C CYS A 637 -26.31 -41.61 -7.23
N GLN A 638 -25.81 -41.68 -5.99
CA GLN A 638 -26.50 -42.18 -4.82
C GLN A 638 -26.65 -41.06 -3.78
N LYS A 639 -27.79 -41.02 -3.07
CA LYS A 639 -27.96 -40.10 -1.94
C LYS A 639 -27.19 -40.60 -0.71
N MET A 640 -26.69 -39.65 0.06
CA MET A 640 -25.97 -39.86 1.31
C MET A 640 -26.77 -39.32 2.50
N LYS A 641 -26.44 -39.78 3.70
CA LYS A 641 -26.82 -39.15 4.98
C LYS A 641 -25.57 -38.93 5.82
N LEU A 642 -25.62 -37.96 6.74
CA LEU A 642 -24.51 -37.73 7.67
C LEU A 642 -24.59 -38.69 8.87
N GLY A 643 -23.50 -39.39 9.14
CA GLY A 643 -23.26 -40.16 10.36
C GLY A 643 -22.50 -39.37 11.42
N GLU A 644 -21.77 -40.08 12.26
CA GLU A 644 -20.90 -39.50 13.29
C GLU A 644 -19.68 -38.78 12.67
N PRO A 645 -19.11 -37.78 13.36
CA PRO A 645 -17.84 -37.16 12.99
C PRO A 645 -16.69 -38.17 12.76
N ASP A 646 -15.86 -37.92 11.75
CA ASP A 646 -14.59 -38.59 11.53
C ASP A 646 -13.45 -37.94 12.34
N SER A 647 -12.21 -38.44 12.19
CA SER A 647 -11.03 -37.92 12.90
C SER A 647 -10.67 -36.48 12.52
N SER A 648 -11.22 -35.94 11.43
CA SER A 648 -11.10 -34.52 11.06
C SER A 648 -12.21 -33.65 11.65
N GLY A 649 -13.10 -34.22 12.46
CA GLY A 649 -14.27 -33.53 13.04
C GLY A 649 -15.46 -33.41 12.08
N ARG A 650 -15.31 -33.81 10.80
CA ARG A 650 -16.39 -33.73 9.79
C ARG A 650 -17.27 -34.96 9.85
N ARG A 651 -18.58 -34.79 9.71
CA ARG A 651 -19.52 -35.92 9.71
C ARG A 651 -19.26 -36.87 8.53
N ARG A 652 -19.29 -38.18 8.82
CA ARG A 652 -19.06 -39.22 7.81
C ARG A 652 -20.25 -39.31 6.86
N PRO A 653 -20.04 -39.36 5.54
CA PRO A 653 -21.10 -39.65 4.60
C PRO A 653 -21.42 -41.16 4.61
N ILE A 654 -22.71 -41.50 4.75
CA ILE A 654 -23.21 -42.88 4.74
C ILE A 654 -24.16 -43.02 3.55
N PRO A 655 -23.97 -44.01 2.66
CA PRO A 655 -24.86 -44.24 1.52
C PRO A 655 -26.27 -44.61 1.98
N ILE A 656 -27.29 -44.07 1.30
CA ILE A 656 -28.69 -44.48 1.47
C ILE A 656 -28.97 -45.55 0.42
N GLU A 657 -29.35 -46.75 0.87
CA GLU A 657 -29.72 -47.85 -0.02
C GLU A 657 -30.89 -47.47 -0.94
N ASN A 658 -30.89 -47.99 -2.17
CA ASN A 658 -31.96 -47.80 -3.17
C ASN A 658 -32.31 -46.33 -3.47
N SER A 659 -31.32 -45.43 -3.37
CA SER A 659 -31.50 -43.98 -3.58
C SER A 659 -30.83 -43.47 -4.86
N TYR A 660 -30.69 -44.34 -5.85
CA TYR A 660 -29.99 -44.05 -7.10
C TYR A 660 -30.79 -43.14 -8.01
N PHE A 661 -30.12 -42.19 -8.65
CA PHE A 661 -30.71 -41.31 -9.66
C PHE A 661 -29.64 -40.90 -10.67
N GLU A 662 -30.07 -40.37 -11.81
CA GLU A 662 -29.19 -40.08 -12.94
C GLU A 662 -29.17 -38.58 -13.23
N ILE A 663 -27.98 -38.03 -13.46
CA ILE A 663 -27.77 -36.63 -13.82
C ILE A 663 -27.25 -36.60 -15.26
N PRO A 664 -27.97 -36.00 -16.23
CA PRO A 664 -27.47 -35.80 -17.58
C PRO A 664 -26.17 -34.98 -17.57
N ALA A 665 -25.14 -35.47 -18.26
CA ALA A 665 -23.83 -34.83 -18.29
C ALA A 665 -23.03 -35.25 -19.53
N ASP A 666 -22.38 -34.29 -20.19
CA ASP A 666 -21.46 -34.53 -21.31
C ASP A 666 -19.97 -34.26 -20.94
N LEU A 667 -19.75 -33.73 -19.73
CA LEU A 667 -18.46 -33.58 -19.08
C LEU A 667 -18.57 -33.89 -17.58
N PHE A 668 -17.72 -34.80 -17.09
CA PHE A 668 -17.60 -35.15 -15.67
C PHE A 668 -16.17 -34.91 -15.18
N ILE A 669 -16.01 -34.12 -14.12
CA ILE A 669 -14.69 -33.75 -13.58
C ILE A 669 -14.53 -34.29 -12.16
N VAL A 670 -13.50 -35.12 -11.97
CA VAL A 670 -13.18 -35.79 -10.70
C VAL A 670 -12.20 -34.95 -9.88
N ALA A 671 -12.69 -34.34 -8.79
CA ALA A 671 -11.95 -33.43 -7.91
C ALA A 671 -11.95 -33.92 -6.45
N ILE A 672 -11.64 -35.20 -6.22
CA ILE A 672 -11.71 -35.87 -4.91
C ILE A 672 -10.38 -35.91 -4.13
N GLY A 673 -9.35 -35.21 -4.65
CA GLY A 673 -8.03 -35.10 -4.01
C GLY A 673 -6.92 -35.77 -4.83
N GLN A 674 -5.72 -35.67 -4.29
CA GLN A 674 -4.48 -36.13 -4.92
C GLN A 674 -3.61 -36.90 -3.92
N GLU A 675 -2.63 -37.64 -4.43
CA GLU A 675 -1.64 -38.41 -3.68
C GLU A 675 -0.21 -38.07 -4.14
N SER A 676 0.79 -38.56 -3.40
CA SER A 676 2.20 -38.34 -3.72
C SER A 676 2.58 -38.92 -5.09
N ASN A 677 3.52 -38.26 -5.77
CA ASN A 677 4.04 -38.77 -7.03
C ASN A 677 5.09 -39.86 -6.76
N LYS A 678 4.85 -41.05 -7.30
CA LYS A 678 5.70 -42.23 -7.10
C LYS A 678 7.01 -42.18 -7.89
N VAL A 679 7.17 -41.31 -8.89
CA VAL A 679 8.39 -41.26 -9.73
C VAL A 679 9.63 -41.02 -8.87
N LEU A 680 9.62 -39.94 -8.06
CA LEU A 680 10.73 -39.61 -7.16
C LEU A 680 10.87 -40.66 -6.05
N LEU A 681 9.75 -41.07 -5.43
CA LEU A 681 9.76 -42.01 -4.30
C LEU A 681 10.31 -43.39 -4.70
N ASN A 682 10.01 -43.85 -5.90
CA ASN A 682 10.56 -45.10 -6.43
C ASN A 682 12.05 -44.98 -6.76
N ALA A 683 12.52 -43.80 -7.17
CA ALA A 683 13.93 -43.53 -7.42
C ALA A 683 14.73 -43.28 -6.13
N PHE A 684 14.06 -43.12 -4.98
CA PHE A 684 14.68 -42.84 -3.69
C PHE A 684 14.14 -43.75 -2.57
N PRO A 685 14.38 -45.06 -2.64
CA PRO A 685 13.76 -46.06 -1.75
C PRO A 685 14.20 -45.96 -0.27
N GLU A 686 15.28 -45.22 0.02
CA GLU A 686 15.77 -44.98 1.38
C GLU A 686 14.87 -44.04 2.19
N LEU A 687 13.99 -43.27 1.52
CA LEU A 687 13.03 -42.40 2.18
C LEU A 687 11.92 -43.22 2.84
N LYS A 688 11.78 -43.07 4.16
CA LYS A 688 10.64 -43.61 4.89
C LYS A 688 9.37 -42.88 4.49
N LEU A 689 8.33 -43.66 4.22
CA LEU A 689 7.00 -43.16 3.90
C LEU A 689 6.02 -43.53 5.03
N ASN A 690 5.08 -42.64 5.30
CA ASN A 690 3.98 -42.94 6.19
C ASN A 690 2.97 -43.90 5.54
N LYS A 691 1.98 -44.37 6.31
CA LYS A 691 0.94 -45.31 5.84
C LYS A 691 0.10 -44.83 4.65
N TRP A 692 0.16 -43.54 4.32
CA TRP A 692 -0.56 -42.92 3.21
C TRP A 692 0.33 -42.67 1.98
N GLY A 693 1.61 -43.04 2.04
CA GLY A 693 2.56 -42.89 0.94
C GLY A 693 3.22 -41.51 0.83
N TYR A 694 3.11 -40.66 1.86
CA TYR A 694 3.83 -39.37 1.93
C TYR A 694 5.17 -39.53 2.65
N ILE A 695 6.13 -38.63 2.39
CA ILE A 695 7.45 -38.66 3.04
C ILE A 695 7.27 -38.42 4.55
N GLU A 696 7.87 -39.28 5.36
CA GLU A 696 7.99 -39.05 6.80
C GLU A 696 9.13 -38.06 7.06
N ALA A 697 8.77 -36.90 7.60
CA ALA A 697 9.71 -35.85 7.95
C ALA A 697 9.42 -35.32 9.36
N ASP A 698 10.47 -34.89 10.05
CA ASP A 698 10.36 -34.28 11.37
C ASP A 698 9.49 -33.01 11.31
N PRO A 699 8.47 -32.85 12.16
CA PRO A 699 7.50 -31.76 12.03
C PRO A 699 8.10 -30.37 12.32
N VAL A 700 9.21 -30.31 13.06
CA VAL A 700 9.85 -29.06 13.49
C VAL A 700 10.91 -28.63 12.48
N THR A 701 11.72 -29.56 11.98
CA THR A 701 12.89 -29.29 11.13
C THR A 701 12.64 -29.62 9.66
N GLY A 702 11.73 -30.55 9.37
CA GLY A 702 11.51 -31.11 8.03
C GLY A 702 12.57 -32.15 7.62
N ALA A 703 13.46 -32.57 8.52
CA ALA A 703 14.47 -33.58 8.23
C ALA A 703 13.83 -34.94 7.92
N THR A 704 14.34 -35.65 6.91
CA THR A 704 13.82 -36.98 6.52
C THR A 704 14.61 -38.11 7.18
N SER A 705 14.32 -39.36 6.82
CA SER A 705 15.11 -40.52 7.22
C SER A 705 16.50 -40.59 6.61
N VAL A 706 16.81 -39.75 5.62
CA VAL A 706 18.10 -39.72 4.92
C VAL A 706 18.87 -38.47 5.34
N GLU A 707 20.12 -38.66 5.79
CA GLU A 707 20.99 -37.56 6.19
C GLU A 707 21.23 -36.60 5.01
N GLY A 708 21.20 -35.29 5.27
CA GLY A 708 21.36 -34.27 4.23
C GLY A 708 20.11 -34.02 3.38
N VAL A 709 18.97 -34.67 3.70
CA VAL A 709 17.71 -34.52 2.95
C VAL A 709 16.56 -34.05 3.83
N TRP A 710 15.91 -32.98 3.40
CA TRP A 710 14.71 -32.40 4.01
C TRP A 710 13.52 -32.51 3.06
N ALA A 711 12.31 -32.49 3.60
CA ALA A 711 11.08 -32.44 2.82
C ALA A 711 10.03 -31.54 3.48
N GLY A 712 9.20 -30.88 2.66
CA GLY A 712 8.18 -29.97 3.16
C GLY A 712 7.04 -29.71 2.18
N GLY A 713 5.91 -29.21 2.71
CA GLY A 713 4.68 -29.00 1.96
C GLY A 713 3.88 -30.28 1.75
N ASP A 714 3.14 -30.33 0.63
CA ASP A 714 2.12 -31.36 0.40
C ASP A 714 2.70 -32.77 0.22
N ILE A 715 4.00 -32.91 -0.08
CA ILE A 715 4.67 -34.21 -0.17
C ILE A 715 4.85 -34.88 1.21
N VAL A 716 4.76 -34.11 2.30
CA VAL A 716 4.81 -34.59 3.69
C VAL A 716 3.41 -34.67 4.30
N THR A 717 2.62 -33.61 4.13
CA THR A 717 1.34 -33.43 4.83
C THR A 717 0.13 -33.96 4.07
N GLY A 718 0.28 -34.22 2.76
CA GLY A 718 -0.85 -34.34 1.84
C GLY A 718 -1.39 -32.97 1.43
N ALA A 719 -2.46 -32.95 0.64
CA ALA A 719 -3.03 -31.70 0.13
C ALA A 719 -3.39 -30.73 1.28
N ALA A 720 -2.72 -29.58 1.28
CA ALA A 720 -2.81 -28.57 2.34
C ALA A 720 -3.04 -27.17 1.73
N THR A 721 -2.58 -26.11 2.38
CA THR A 721 -2.66 -24.73 1.88
C THR A 721 -1.28 -24.20 1.44
N VAL A 722 -1.29 -23.24 0.53
CA VAL A 722 -0.06 -22.58 0.01
C VAL A 722 0.83 -22.09 1.15
N ILE A 723 0.25 -21.42 2.14
CA ILE A 723 1.00 -20.84 3.26
C ILE A 723 1.54 -21.89 4.24
N GLU A 724 0.90 -23.05 4.38
CA GLU A 724 1.45 -24.17 5.18
C GLU A 724 2.67 -24.77 4.48
N ALA A 725 2.63 -24.89 3.15
CA ALA A 725 3.79 -25.31 2.37
C ALA A 725 4.96 -24.32 2.49
N MET A 726 4.67 -23.01 2.49
CA MET A 726 5.68 -21.99 2.76
C MET A 726 6.22 -22.06 4.20
N GLY A 727 5.36 -22.28 5.19
CA GLY A 727 5.76 -22.46 6.59
C GLY A 727 6.67 -23.67 6.78
N ALA A 728 6.39 -24.78 6.10
CA ALA A 728 7.29 -25.94 6.05
C ALA A 728 8.63 -25.56 5.41
N GLY A 729 8.62 -24.85 4.28
CA GLY A 729 9.83 -24.36 3.64
C GLY A 729 10.71 -23.49 4.55
N LYS A 730 10.11 -22.55 5.29
CA LYS A 730 10.83 -21.70 6.26
C LYS A 730 11.55 -22.51 7.34
N ARG A 731 10.85 -23.50 7.92
CA ARG A 731 11.43 -24.38 8.94
C ARG A 731 12.58 -25.21 8.38
N SER A 732 12.42 -25.74 7.17
CA SER A 732 13.47 -26.51 6.50
C SER A 732 14.67 -25.66 6.10
N ALA A 733 14.48 -24.43 5.60
CA ALA A 733 15.58 -23.52 5.29
C ALA A 733 16.46 -23.25 6.53
N LYS A 734 15.83 -22.98 7.68
CA LYS A 734 16.54 -22.80 8.95
C LYS A 734 17.31 -24.06 9.36
N ALA A 735 16.68 -25.24 9.28
CA ALA A 735 17.33 -26.49 9.65
C ALA A 735 18.51 -26.86 8.72
N ILE A 736 18.40 -26.55 7.42
CA ILE A 736 19.47 -26.73 6.44
C ILE A 736 20.66 -25.81 6.77
N ASP A 737 20.40 -24.54 7.10
CA ASP A 737 21.46 -23.59 7.50
C ASP A 737 22.20 -24.06 8.76
N GLU A 738 21.45 -24.50 9.78
CA GLU A 738 22.02 -25.05 11.01
C GLU A 738 22.87 -26.30 10.73
N TYR A 739 22.40 -27.20 9.86
CA TYR A 739 23.12 -28.41 9.47
C TYR A 739 24.44 -28.10 8.76
N ILE A 740 24.41 -27.30 7.68
CA ILE A 740 25.61 -26.98 6.91
C ILE A 740 26.59 -26.19 7.77
N SER A 741 26.12 -25.19 8.51
CA SER A 741 26.96 -24.39 9.42
C SER A 741 27.65 -25.25 10.49
N SER A 742 26.98 -26.29 11.00
CA SER A 742 27.56 -27.21 11.98
C SER A 742 28.69 -28.09 11.41
N LYS A 743 28.71 -28.32 10.09
CA LYS A 743 29.75 -29.08 9.40
C LYS A 743 30.99 -28.23 9.09
N VAL A 744 30.81 -26.92 8.90
CA VAL A 744 31.91 -25.97 8.62
C VAL A 744 32.71 -25.61 9.89
N GLY A 745 32.15 -25.84 11.09
CA GLY A 745 32.72 -25.42 12.38
C GLY A 745 33.49 -26.46 13.21
N LYS A 746 34.05 -27.53 12.62
CA LYS A 746 34.96 -28.46 13.32
C LYS A 746 36.31 -28.57 12.61
N PHE A 747 37.16 -27.56 12.77
CA PHE A 747 38.60 -27.63 12.58
C PHE A 747 39.32 -26.88 13.68
#